data_AF-A0A935XTQ1-F1
#
_entry.id   AF-A0A935XTQ1-F1
#
_cell.length_a   1.000
_cell.length_b   1.000
_cell.length_c   1.000
_cell.angle_alpha   90.00
_cell.angle_beta   90.00
_cell.angle_gamma   90.00
#
_symmetry.space_group_name_H-M   'P 1'
#
loop_
_entity.id
_entity.type
_entity.pdbx_description
1 polymer ?
#
loop_
_entity_poly.entity_id
_entity_poly.type
_entity_poly.pdbx_seq_one_letter_code
_entity_poly.pdbx_strand_id
1 'polypeptide(L)'
;MITFDTQPAHYNHWKLSCDGPVATLTLDIQEDKGLFPTYKLKLNSYDLGVDIELNDALNRIRFEHPEVKSVVLTSGKSRMFCSGANIYMLGQSTHAWKVNFCKFTNETRNGIEDSSRNSGLKFLAALNGATAGGGYEMALACDEIAMVDDRSTTVSLPEVPLLGVLPGTGGLTRLTDKRRVRRDLADVFCTTSEGVRADRAREWKLVDHIAKPQAFAESVQARALELAGLSDRPGGPGVALTPLTRTVNENGYSYPHVQVALDRDGRTATITVSGPHGVQPTDATAMLAQGAHWWPLAMARELDDAILLLRTNEAEIGTWVLQTRGVPGDVLAVDRAIEQNLEHWFVRETVGFLRRTFSRMDVASRSMIALIDEGSCFAGTLFELALAADRSYMLALPDVDEAPKVALSTLNFGAYAMANGRTRLETRFCGEDEPVQLARATLDEEMHAEAAAKLGLVTFAPDDLDWNDEIRLAIEERASLSPDALTAMEASLRFAGRETMETRIFGRLTAWQNWVFNRPNAVGEQGALKVYGTGSKANGSARTRPPAASRGNWPDRARSGMSINYSEKIPNNVNLANDRTLQRALEHWQPHFLDWWKGMGPTDFQGADVYLRTAVSVDADGWAQYGAVKMPDYRWGIFLADPEPDRRIGFGDVMGQPVWQQVPGEHRSTLRRLIVTQGDTEPASVEQQRLLGHTCPSLYDLRNLFQINVEEGRHLWAMVYLLHAYFGRDGREEAEELLARHSGDTDKPRILSTFNEPITDWLSLYCFTYFTDRDGKYQLKSLAESSFDPLSRTCRFMLTEEAHHMFVGETGVGRVIKRTLELMKELGTDDTAAIRRAGGVDLPLLQKYINFWCSSSLDLFGAEISSNSAANFANGLKGRPDEATYADHVLREQQMKLETPEGVQDVPMLNALNEVMRESYLQDCAIGMKRWNRAIEKAGHDFRLSLPSIHFRRSIGVWSGLPVTPEGKQIPQEEYARRKDEWVPSEADRAHVRSLMQKVAEPGKMAAWIAPPERGINNQPVDYEYVKLQ
;
A
#
# COMPACT_ATOMS: atom_id res chain seq x y z
N MET A 1 4.68 35.30 -2.14
CA MET A 1 3.53 34.44 -1.78
C MET A 1 2.71 34.21 -3.02
N ILE A 2 2.27 32.97 -3.25
CA ILE A 2 1.35 32.63 -4.33
C ILE A 2 -0.06 32.68 -3.76
N THR A 3 -0.96 33.35 -4.48
CA THR A 3 -2.37 33.50 -4.11
C THR A 3 -3.26 32.84 -5.14
N PHE A 4 -4.45 32.42 -4.72
CA PHE A 4 -5.40 31.67 -5.56
C PHE A 4 -6.62 32.51 -5.92
N ASP A 5 -6.80 33.68 -5.31
CA ASP A 5 -7.80 34.65 -5.69
C ASP A 5 -7.42 35.34 -7.01
N THR A 6 -8.33 35.30 -7.96
CA THR A 6 -8.27 36.01 -9.23
C THR A 6 -9.71 36.28 -9.71
N GLN A 7 -9.85 36.91 -10.86
CA GLN A 7 -11.15 37.20 -11.48
C GLN A 7 -10.99 37.35 -12.99
N PRO A 8 -12.06 37.20 -13.80
CA PRO A 8 -11.99 37.25 -15.26
C PRO A 8 -11.26 38.47 -15.84
N ALA A 9 -11.40 39.65 -15.21
CA ALA A 9 -10.72 40.86 -15.64
C ALA A 9 -9.18 40.80 -15.54
N HIS A 10 -8.64 39.88 -14.74
CA HIS A 10 -7.21 39.69 -14.53
C HIS A 10 -6.66 38.43 -15.21
N TYR A 11 -7.52 37.66 -15.91
CA TYR A 11 -7.07 36.46 -16.61
C TYR A 11 -6.08 36.82 -17.70
N ASN A 12 -4.98 36.08 -17.72
CA ASN A 12 -4.04 36.09 -18.82
C ASN A 12 -4.35 34.95 -19.80
N HIS A 13 -4.79 33.80 -19.30
CA HIS A 13 -4.70 32.53 -20.03
C HIS A 13 -6.05 32.00 -20.52
N TRP A 14 -7.14 32.51 -19.98
CA TRP A 14 -8.49 32.06 -20.32
C TRP A 14 -9.40 33.20 -20.76
N LYS A 15 -10.29 32.91 -21.69
CA LYS A 15 -11.41 33.78 -22.08
C LYS A 15 -12.71 33.04 -21.85
N LEU A 16 -13.64 33.67 -21.13
CA LEU A 16 -14.98 33.15 -20.88
C LEU A 16 -15.98 33.99 -21.69
N SER A 17 -16.85 33.31 -22.44
CA SER A 17 -18.00 33.93 -23.11
C SER A 17 -19.24 33.05 -22.95
N CYS A 18 -20.39 33.64 -22.69
CA CYS A 18 -21.66 32.92 -22.53
C CYS A 18 -22.63 33.33 -23.65
N ASP A 19 -23.20 32.33 -24.34
CA ASP A 19 -24.24 32.50 -25.34
C ASP A 19 -25.44 31.62 -24.97
N GLY A 20 -26.44 32.23 -24.33
CA GLY A 20 -27.59 31.54 -23.77
C GLY A 20 -27.16 30.40 -22.83
N PRO A 21 -27.55 29.14 -23.10
CA PRO A 21 -27.23 28.01 -22.22
C PRO A 21 -25.81 27.46 -22.37
N VAL A 22 -24.99 27.99 -23.28
CA VAL A 22 -23.65 27.48 -23.56
C VAL A 22 -22.60 28.52 -23.15
N ALA A 23 -21.74 28.15 -22.21
CA ALA A 23 -20.49 28.88 -21.97
C ALA A 23 -19.38 28.30 -22.84
N THR A 24 -18.54 29.16 -23.41
CA THR A 24 -17.28 28.75 -24.06
C THR A 24 -16.12 29.25 -23.22
N LEU A 25 -15.33 28.31 -22.73
CA LEU A 25 -14.06 28.57 -22.05
C LEU A 25 -12.92 28.32 -23.04
N THR A 26 -12.29 29.41 -23.48
CA THR A 26 -11.25 29.40 -24.51
C THR A 26 -9.88 29.49 -23.87
N LEU A 27 -9.06 28.46 -24.04
CA LEU A 27 -7.65 28.42 -23.63
C LEU A 27 -6.80 29.25 -24.61
N ASP A 28 -6.23 30.34 -24.14
CA ASP A 28 -5.36 31.23 -24.91
C ASP A 28 -4.19 31.73 -24.06
N ILE A 29 -3.33 30.78 -23.68
CA ILE A 29 -2.22 31.02 -22.76
C ILE A 29 -1.27 32.07 -23.34
N GLN A 30 -1.01 33.13 -22.57
CA GLN A 30 0.06 34.09 -22.86
C GLN A 30 1.41 33.52 -22.46
N GLU A 31 2.31 33.35 -23.43
CA GLU A 31 3.57 32.63 -23.24
C GLU A 31 4.50 33.30 -22.22
N ASP A 32 4.40 34.62 -22.07
CA ASP A 32 5.26 35.44 -21.21
C ASP A 32 4.70 35.65 -19.79
N LYS A 33 3.53 35.08 -19.49
CA LYS A 33 2.81 35.28 -18.23
C LYS A 33 2.83 34.05 -17.33
N GLY A 34 3.91 33.29 -17.34
CA GLY A 34 4.11 32.20 -16.37
C GLY A 34 4.22 32.72 -14.94
N LEU A 35 3.85 31.88 -13.97
CA LEU A 35 3.89 32.21 -12.54
C LEU A 35 5.31 32.57 -12.07
N PHE A 36 6.33 31.98 -12.71
CA PHE A 36 7.72 32.36 -12.56
C PHE A 36 8.32 32.83 -13.89
N PRO A 37 9.25 33.79 -13.88
CA PRO A 37 9.82 34.37 -15.12
C PRO A 37 10.83 33.44 -15.83
N THR A 38 11.15 32.27 -15.28
CA THR A 38 12.25 31.40 -15.72
C THR A 38 11.88 30.45 -16.87
N TYR A 39 10.63 30.45 -17.32
CA TYR A 39 10.15 29.66 -18.45
C TYR A 39 9.09 30.42 -19.26
N LYS A 40 8.80 29.92 -20.46
CA LYS A 40 7.73 30.42 -21.34
C LYS A 40 6.68 29.36 -21.54
N LEU A 41 5.41 29.76 -21.48
CA LEU A 41 4.24 28.89 -21.63
C LEU A 41 3.81 28.75 -23.11
N LYS A 42 4.74 28.28 -23.95
CA LYS A 42 4.50 28.15 -25.40
C LYS A 42 3.44 27.10 -25.71
N LEU A 43 2.80 27.21 -26.87
CA LEU A 43 1.92 26.17 -27.43
C LEU A 43 0.78 25.73 -26.49
N ASN A 44 0.21 26.66 -25.73
CA ASN A 44 -0.78 26.34 -24.70
C ASN A 44 -0.27 25.29 -23.68
N SER A 45 1.03 25.31 -23.35
CA SER A 45 1.53 24.60 -22.16
C SER A 45 1.18 25.36 -20.88
N TYR A 46 0.90 24.66 -19.78
CA TYR A 46 0.38 25.30 -18.57
C TYR A 46 1.26 25.10 -17.33
N ASP A 47 1.18 26.06 -16.41
CA ASP A 47 1.70 25.97 -15.05
C ASP A 47 0.57 26.07 -14.01
N LEU A 48 0.90 26.27 -12.73
CA LEU A 48 -0.09 26.42 -11.67
C LEU A 48 -0.97 27.66 -11.86
N GLY A 49 -0.44 28.78 -12.38
CA GLY A 49 -1.19 30.02 -12.57
C GLY A 49 -2.33 29.88 -13.58
N VAL A 50 -2.08 29.14 -14.66
CA VAL A 50 -3.12 28.81 -15.66
C VAL A 50 -4.25 27.99 -15.02
N ASP A 51 -3.93 27.09 -14.11
CA ASP A 51 -4.94 26.25 -13.44
C ASP A 51 -5.70 27.00 -12.34
N ILE A 52 -5.06 27.98 -11.70
CA ILE A 52 -5.72 28.92 -10.77
C ILE A 52 -6.83 29.68 -11.50
N GLU A 53 -6.54 30.21 -12.69
CA GLU A 53 -7.55 30.87 -13.53
C GLU A 53 -8.65 29.90 -14.01
N LEU A 54 -8.30 28.65 -14.36
CA LEU A 54 -9.28 27.63 -14.73
C LEU A 54 -10.23 27.31 -13.56
N ASN A 55 -9.69 27.12 -12.35
CA ASN A 55 -10.48 26.87 -11.15
C ASN A 55 -11.43 28.05 -10.86
N ASP A 56 -10.94 29.29 -10.95
CA ASP A 56 -11.80 30.48 -10.80
C ASP A 56 -12.87 30.51 -11.89
N ALA A 57 -12.53 30.30 -13.17
CA ALA A 57 -13.49 30.33 -14.29
C ALA A 57 -14.62 29.32 -14.12
N LEU A 58 -14.30 28.11 -13.64
CA LEU A 58 -15.31 27.11 -13.30
C LEU A 58 -16.23 27.58 -12.16
N ASN A 59 -15.70 28.27 -11.15
CA ASN A 59 -16.50 28.87 -10.09
C ASN A 59 -17.36 30.04 -10.57
N ARG A 60 -16.85 30.89 -11.48
CA ARG A 60 -17.66 31.91 -12.16
C ARG A 60 -18.84 31.29 -12.89
N ILE A 61 -18.61 30.23 -13.66
CA ILE A 61 -19.71 29.53 -14.36
C ILE A 61 -20.73 28.94 -13.37
N ARG A 62 -20.28 28.28 -12.31
CA ARG A 62 -21.16 27.68 -11.30
C ARG A 62 -22.11 28.71 -10.67
N PHE A 63 -21.58 29.86 -10.25
CA PHE A 63 -22.29 30.84 -9.43
C PHE A 63 -22.81 32.06 -10.20
N GLU A 64 -22.04 32.60 -11.13
CA GLU A 64 -22.38 33.85 -11.85
C GLU A 64 -23.26 33.59 -13.08
N HIS A 65 -23.39 32.33 -13.51
CA HIS A 65 -24.11 31.96 -14.73
C HIS A 65 -25.12 30.81 -14.53
N PRO A 66 -26.25 31.02 -13.82
CA PRO A 66 -27.30 30.01 -13.68
C PRO A 66 -28.02 29.67 -14.99
N GLU A 67 -27.90 30.51 -16.02
CA GLU A 67 -28.38 30.26 -17.38
C GLU A 67 -27.53 29.25 -18.14
N VAL A 68 -26.25 29.14 -17.81
CA VAL A 68 -25.33 28.20 -18.46
C VAL A 68 -25.62 26.79 -17.99
N LYS A 69 -25.71 25.87 -18.95
CA LYS A 69 -26.06 24.46 -18.77
C LYS A 69 -24.98 23.53 -19.32
N SER A 70 -24.28 23.97 -20.36
CA SER A 70 -23.11 23.27 -20.88
C SER A 70 -21.93 24.22 -21.08
N VAL A 71 -20.72 23.67 -20.95
CA VAL A 71 -19.46 24.40 -21.07
C VAL A 71 -18.63 23.74 -22.16
N VAL A 72 -18.31 24.49 -23.21
CA VAL A 72 -17.39 24.09 -24.26
C VAL A 72 -15.99 24.54 -23.88
N LEU A 73 -15.07 23.59 -23.72
CA LEU A 73 -13.65 23.85 -23.53
C LEU A 73 -12.95 23.77 -24.88
N THR A 74 -12.38 24.89 -25.35
CA THR A 74 -11.69 24.93 -26.65
C THR A 74 -10.41 25.77 -26.58
N SER A 75 -9.65 25.84 -27.68
CA SER A 75 -8.43 26.65 -27.76
C SER A 75 -8.60 27.83 -28.70
N GLY A 76 -8.05 28.98 -28.29
CA GLY A 76 -7.93 30.17 -29.11
C GLY A 76 -6.72 30.14 -30.05
N LYS A 77 -5.85 29.12 -29.96
CA LYS A 77 -4.65 28.98 -30.79
C LYS A 77 -4.89 28.03 -31.96
N SER A 78 -4.50 28.47 -33.16
CA SER A 78 -4.62 27.66 -34.39
C SER A 78 -3.77 26.39 -34.30
N ARG A 79 -4.37 25.23 -34.60
CA ARG A 79 -3.74 23.89 -34.66
C ARG A 79 -3.14 23.38 -33.35
N MET A 80 -3.38 24.05 -32.23
CA MET A 80 -2.92 23.63 -30.91
C MET A 80 -4.05 23.78 -29.91
N PHE A 81 -4.53 22.66 -29.36
CA PHE A 81 -5.46 22.72 -28.26
C PHE A 81 -4.70 23.05 -26.97
N CYS A 82 -3.86 22.11 -26.50
CA CYS A 82 -3.04 22.25 -25.30
C CYS A 82 -1.92 21.21 -25.34
N SER A 83 -0.68 21.64 -25.10
CA SER A 83 0.49 20.75 -25.10
C SER A 83 0.83 20.17 -23.72
N GLY A 84 -0.01 20.39 -22.71
CA GLY A 84 0.14 19.82 -21.36
C GLY A 84 0.94 20.68 -20.40
N ALA A 85 1.27 20.10 -19.23
CA ALA A 85 2.06 20.79 -18.22
C ALA A 85 3.43 21.21 -18.79
N ASN A 86 3.85 22.45 -18.51
CA ASN A 86 5.07 22.98 -19.09
C ASN A 86 6.30 22.22 -18.57
N ILE A 87 7.04 21.61 -19.49
CA ILE A 87 8.14 20.68 -19.17
C ILE A 87 9.32 21.43 -18.52
N TYR A 88 9.62 22.65 -18.98
CA TYR A 88 10.68 23.48 -18.39
C TYR A 88 10.34 23.89 -16.95
N MET A 89 9.09 24.25 -16.69
CA MET A 89 8.59 24.47 -15.34
C MET A 89 8.78 23.23 -14.46
N LEU A 90 8.36 22.05 -14.93
CA LEU A 90 8.52 20.79 -14.18
C LEU A 90 9.99 20.45 -13.89
N GLY A 91 10.88 20.65 -14.87
CA GLY A 91 12.32 20.38 -14.75
C GLY A 91 13.05 21.32 -13.78
N GLN A 92 12.55 22.53 -13.57
CA GLN A 92 13.10 23.52 -12.63
C GLN A 92 12.45 23.48 -11.24
N SER A 93 11.29 22.83 -11.11
CA SER A 93 10.50 22.81 -9.88
C SER A 93 11.05 21.85 -8.83
N THR A 94 10.86 22.18 -7.54
CA THR A 94 11.14 21.24 -6.43
C THR A 94 10.21 20.02 -6.48
N HIS A 95 10.50 19.00 -5.66
CA HIS A 95 9.62 17.83 -5.53
C HIS A 95 8.25 18.26 -4.97
N ALA A 96 8.23 18.94 -3.82
CA ALA A 96 7.01 19.42 -3.18
C ALA A 96 6.16 20.31 -4.10
N TRP A 97 6.79 21.18 -4.90
CA TRP A 97 6.08 22.00 -5.88
C TRP A 97 5.35 21.15 -6.93
N LYS A 98 6.03 20.15 -7.51
CA LYS A 98 5.41 19.25 -8.49
C LYS A 98 4.24 18.46 -7.88
N VAL A 99 4.40 17.98 -6.66
CA VAL A 99 3.33 17.25 -5.94
C VAL A 99 2.12 18.15 -5.70
N ASN A 100 2.32 19.39 -5.22
CA ASN A 100 1.24 20.36 -5.02
C ASN A 100 0.56 20.75 -6.33
N PHE A 101 1.34 21.00 -7.39
CA PHE A 101 0.84 21.28 -8.73
C PHE A 101 -0.05 20.13 -9.24
N CYS A 102 0.42 18.88 -9.16
CA CYS A 102 -0.38 17.72 -9.54
C CYS A 102 -1.64 17.59 -8.68
N LYS A 103 -1.55 17.82 -7.37
CA LYS A 103 -2.71 17.73 -6.47
C LYS A 103 -3.78 18.76 -6.82
N PHE A 104 -3.43 20.04 -6.91
CA PHE A 104 -4.36 21.12 -7.24
C PHE A 104 -5.00 20.92 -8.61
N THR A 105 -4.20 20.60 -9.63
CA THR A 105 -4.72 20.37 -10.99
C THR A 105 -5.65 19.16 -11.06
N ASN A 106 -5.35 18.07 -10.34
CA ASN A 106 -6.26 16.93 -10.19
C ASN A 106 -7.59 17.35 -9.53
N GLU A 107 -7.55 18.15 -8.47
CA GLU A 107 -8.74 18.65 -7.79
C GLU A 107 -9.60 19.53 -8.71
N THR A 108 -9.00 20.43 -9.52
CA THR A 108 -9.71 21.22 -10.54
C THR A 108 -10.44 20.34 -11.54
N ARG A 109 -9.77 19.29 -12.04
CA ARG A 109 -10.32 18.33 -13.02
C ARG A 109 -11.40 17.44 -12.41
N ASN A 110 -11.22 16.97 -11.19
CA ASN A 110 -12.27 16.26 -10.45
C ASN A 110 -13.49 17.18 -10.21
N GLY A 111 -13.27 18.49 -10.02
CA GLY A 111 -14.33 19.48 -9.89
C GLY A 111 -15.21 19.64 -11.13
N ILE A 112 -14.68 19.39 -12.33
CA ILE A 112 -15.47 19.32 -13.58
C ILE A 112 -16.47 18.16 -13.48
N GLU A 113 -16.00 16.99 -13.07
CA GLU A 113 -16.81 15.78 -12.95
C GLU A 113 -17.81 15.86 -11.79
N ASP A 114 -17.43 16.48 -10.67
CA ASP A 114 -18.33 16.79 -9.56
C ASP A 114 -19.47 17.71 -10.02
N SER A 115 -19.17 18.76 -10.77
CA SER A 115 -20.21 19.63 -11.33
C SER A 115 -21.08 18.94 -12.37
N SER A 116 -20.53 18.00 -13.14
CA SER A 116 -21.36 17.20 -14.03
C SER A 116 -22.40 16.37 -13.27
N ARG A 117 -22.00 15.78 -12.14
CA ARG A 117 -22.91 14.98 -11.30
C ARG A 117 -23.91 15.84 -10.52
N ASN A 118 -23.47 16.97 -9.99
CA ASN A 118 -24.16 17.64 -8.89
C ASN A 118 -24.59 19.09 -9.17
N SER A 119 -24.02 19.76 -10.18
CA SER A 119 -24.29 21.18 -10.48
C SER A 119 -25.32 21.38 -11.60
N GLY A 120 -25.71 20.31 -12.29
CA GLY A 120 -26.51 20.38 -13.51
C GLY A 120 -25.74 20.96 -14.70
N LEU A 121 -24.40 20.92 -14.67
CA LEU A 121 -23.55 21.33 -15.78
C LEU A 121 -23.14 20.12 -16.62
N LYS A 122 -22.75 20.35 -17.87
CA LYS A 122 -22.08 19.36 -18.73
C LYS A 122 -20.89 20.01 -19.43
N PHE A 123 -19.85 19.25 -19.71
CA PHE A 123 -18.59 19.76 -20.23
C PHE A 123 -18.22 19.02 -21.53
N LEU A 124 -17.97 19.78 -22.60
CA LEU A 124 -17.58 19.27 -23.90
C LEU A 124 -16.19 19.83 -24.27
N ALA A 125 -15.20 18.96 -24.40
CA ALA A 125 -13.90 19.35 -24.94
C ALA A 125 -13.95 19.38 -26.47
N ALA A 126 -13.79 20.57 -27.07
CA ALA A 126 -13.73 20.78 -28.51
C ALA A 126 -12.27 20.93 -28.97
N LEU A 127 -11.66 19.80 -29.34
CA LEU A 127 -10.26 19.68 -29.74
C LEU A 127 -10.07 20.12 -31.20
N ASN A 128 -9.58 21.34 -31.38
CA ASN A 128 -9.32 21.99 -32.67
C ASN A 128 -7.83 21.99 -33.06
N GLY A 129 -7.03 21.13 -32.45
CA GLY A 129 -5.59 21.04 -32.67
C GLY A 129 -4.90 19.94 -31.86
N ALA A 130 -3.57 19.90 -31.94
CA ALA A 130 -2.78 18.94 -31.17
C ALA A 130 -3.10 19.04 -29.66
N THR A 131 -3.35 17.88 -29.05
CA THR A 131 -3.83 17.73 -27.67
C THR A 131 -2.94 16.71 -26.97
N ALA A 132 -1.94 17.19 -26.22
CA ALA A 132 -0.87 16.34 -25.69
C ALA A 132 -0.74 16.39 -24.18
N GLY A 133 -0.45 15.23 -23.60
CA GLY A 133 -0.22 15.04 -22.17
C GLY A 133 -1.33 15.65 -21.32
N GLY A 134 -0.96 16.54 -20.41
CA GLY A 134 -1.90 17.30 -19.58
C GLY A 134 -3.03 18.03 -20.33
N GLY A 135 -2.88 18.35 -21.62
CA GLY A 135 -3.95 18.89 -22.44
C GLY A 135 -5.04 17.86 -22.73
N TYR A 136 -4.65 16.62 -22.98
CA TYR A 136 -5.59 15.51 -23.10
C TYR A 136 -6.15 15.12 -21.72
N GLU A 137 -5.36 15.18 -20.64
CA GLU A 137 -5.86 14.94 -19.28
C GLU A 137 -6.98 15.92 -18.87
N MET A 138 -6.88 17.18 -19.30
CA MET A 138 -7.95 18.17 -19.14
C MET A 138 -9.20 17.81 -19.97
N ALA A 139 -9.02 17.37 -21.22
CA ALA A 139 -10.13 16.90 -22.05
C ALA A 139 -10.80 15.65 -21.47
N LEU A 140 -10.01 14.72 -20.91
CA LEU A 140 -10.50 13.50 -20.26
C LEU A 140 -11.42 13.79 -19.06
N ALA A 141 -11.26 14.95 -18.39
CA ALA A 141 -12.13 15.37 -17.30
C ALA A 141 -13.51 15.86 -17.77
N CYS A 142 -13.66 16.29 -19.02
CA CYS A 142 -14.95 16.66 -19.59
C CYS A 142 -15.89 15.44 -19.74
N ASP A 143 -17.19 15.67 -19.89
CA ASP A 143 -18.16 14.60 -20.13
C ASP A 143 -17.92 13.94 -21.49
N GLU A 144 -17.67 14.76 -22.51
CA GLU A 144 -17.44 14.31 -23.88
C GLU A 144 -16.28 15.06 -24.55
N ILE A 145 -15.70 14.40 -25.55
CA ILE A 145 -14.58 14.92 -26.33
C ILE A 145 -14.95 14.88 -27.82
N ALA A 146 -15.06 16.06 -28.44
CA ALA A 146 -15.22 16.24 -29.87
C ALA A 146 -13.89 16.66 -30.49
N MET A 147 -13.47 15.96 -31.55
CA MET A 147 -12.18 16.18 -32.20
C MET A 147 -12.34 16.56 -33.67
N VAL A 148 -11.63 17.60 -34.13
CA VAL A 148 -11.62 17.95 -35.55
C VAL A 148 -10.82 16.93 -36.36
N ASP A 149 -11.39 16.49 -37.48
CA ASP A 149 -10.74 15.59 -38.43
C ASP A 149 -10.15 16.37 -39.62
N ASP A 150 -9.08 17.09 -39.34
CA ASP A 150 -8.33 17.92 -40.29
C ASP A 150 -7.02 17.25 -40.78
N ARG A 151 -6.85 15.96 -40.46
CA ARG A 151 -5.63 15.16 -40.68
C ARG A 151 -4.39 15.61 -39.89
N SER A 152 -4.47 16.66 -39.08
CA SER A 152 -3.34 17.21 -38.32
C SER A 152 -3.51 17.07 -36.80
N THR A 153 -4.75 17.20 -36.33
CA THR A 153 -5.14 17.11 -34.93
C THR A 153 -4.93 15.69 -34.40
N THR A 154 -4.31 15.58 -33.24
CA THR A 154 -4.02 14.34 -32.52
C THR A 154 -4.33 14.48 -31.04
N VAL A 155 -4.69 13.36 -30.42
CA VAL A 155 -4.63 13.18 -28.96
C VAL A 155 -3.42 12.31 -28.61
N SER A 156 -2.71 12.59 -27.53
CA SER A 156 -1.52 11.82 -27.11
C SER A 156 -1.26 11.93 -25.61
N LEU A 157 -0.65 10.89 -25.04
CA LEU A 157 -0.07 10.90 -23.68
C LEU A 157 1.43 10.56 -23.74
N PRO A 158 2.29 11.52 -24.14
CA PRO A 158 3.69 11.27 -24.42
C PRO A 158 4.59 11.34 -23.16
N GLU A 159 4.02 11.42 -21.95
CA GLU A 159 4.75 11.64 -20.70
C GLU A 159 5.79 10.56 -20.43
N VAL A 160 5.47 9.29 -20.65
CA VAL A 160 6.43 8.19 -20.44
C VAL A 160 7.59 8.27 -21.43
N PRO A 161 7.37 8.27 -22.75
CA PRO A 161 8.48 8.25 -23.72
C PRO A 161 9.27 9.57 -23.80
N LEU A 162 8.64 10.73 -23.57
CA LEU A 162 9.32 12.02 -23.70
C LEU A 162 9.86 12.57 -22.38
N LEU A 163 9.18 12.33 -21.27
CA LEU A 163 9.44 13.00 -19.99
C LEU A 163 9.89 12.03 -18.90
N GLY A 164 9.78 10.73 -19.12
CA GLY A 164 10.11 9.71 -18.11
C GLY A 164 9.21 9.78 -16.88
N VAL A 165 7.99 10.31 -17.02
CA VAL A 165 6.98 10.44 -15.96
C VAL A 165 5.63 9.92 -16.44
N LEU A 166 4.65 9.83 -15.54
CA LEU A 166 3.29 9.39 -15.89
C LEU A 166 2.39 10.57 -16.29
N PRO A 167 1.31 10.31 -17.05
CA PRO A 167 0.12 11.17 -17.12
C PRO A 167 -0.54 11.26 -15.73
N GLY A 168 0.03 12.12 -14.88
CA GLY A 168 -0.23 12.19 -13.44
C GLY A 168 -1.40 13.09 -13.03
N THR A 169 -2.00 13.84 -13.96
CA THR A 169 -3.23 14.64 -13.69
C THR A 169 -4.50 13.83 -13.98
N GLY A 170 -4.45 12.55 -13.58
CA GLY A 170 -5.53 11.59 -13.70
C GLY A 170 -5.64 10.93 -15.07
N GLY A 171 -4.70 11.17 -15.99
CA GLY A 171 -4.73 10.67 -17.36
C GLY A 171 -4.87 9.16 -17.46
N LEU A 172 -3.98 8.41 -16.80
CA LEU A 172 -4.04 6.94 -16.82
C LEU A 172 -5.34 6.41 -16.21
N THR A 173 -5.76 6.98 -15.08
CA THR A 173 -6.96 6.53 -14.38
C THR A 173 -8.22 6.82 -15.19
N ARG A 174 -8.36 8.00 -15.80
CA ARG A 174 -9.50 8.32 -16.67
C ARG A 174 -9.49 7.49 -17.95
N LEU A 175 -8.32 7.18 -18.50
CA LEU A 175 -8.19 6.33 -19.68
C LEU A 175 -8.78 4.93 -19.45
N THR A 176 -8.53 4.34 -18.28
CA THR A 176 -9.04 3.00 -17.93
C THR A 176 -10.42 3.02 -17.31
N ASP A 177 -10.67 3.93 -16.36
CA ASP A 177 -11.85 3.89 -15.50
C ASP A 177 -13.03 4.66 -16.10
N LYS A 178 -12.77 5.74 -16.84
CA LYS A 178 -13.79 6.57 -17.50
C LYS A 178 -13.98 6.20 -18.97
N ARG A 179 -12.91 6.27 -19.77
CA ARG A 179 -12.96 6.01 -21.23
C ARG A 179 -13.07 4.53 -21.57
N ARG A 180 -12.72 3.64 -20.63
CA ARG A 180 -12.73 2.18 -20.82
C ARG A 180 -11.92 1.74 -22.04
N VAL A 181 -10.78 2.41 -22.26
CA VAL A 181 -9.81 2.00 -23.29
C VAL A 181 -9.20 0.67 -22.87
N ARG A 182 -9.11 -0.27 -23.81
CA ARG A 182 -8.52 -1.58 -23.55
C ARG A 182 -7.06 -1.39 -23.10
N ARG A 183 -6.65 -2.08 -22.03
CA ARG A 183 -5.37 -1.84 -21.34
C ARG A 183 -4.14 -1.86 -22.25
N ASP A 184 -4.10 -2.77 -23.21
CA ASP A 184 -3.02 -2.90 -24.20
C ASP A 184 -3.00 -1.73 -25.21
N LEU A 185 -4.16 -1.23 -25.64
CA LEU A 185 -4.23 -0.02 -26.47
C LEU A 185 -3.85 1.23 -25.67
N ALA A 186 -4.24 1.27 -24.39
CA ALA A 186 -3.81 2.32 -23.47
C ALA A 186 -2.28 2.34 -23.29
N ASP A 187 -1.64 1.17 -23.20
CA ASP A 187 -0.19 1.03 -23.15
C ASP A 187 0.48 1.58 -24.43
N VAL A 188 0.03 1.15 -25.61
CA VAL A 188 0.51 1.68 -26.90
C VAL A 188 0.32 3.20 -26.97
N PHE A 189 -0.83 3.71 -26.52
CA PHE A 189 -1.14 5.14 -26.51
C PHE A 189 -0.23 5.95 -25.56
N CYS A 190 0.16 5.37 -24.42
CA CYS A 190 1.00 6.04 -23.42
C CYS A 190 2.51 5.85 -23.66
N THR A 191 2.90 4.99 -24.60
CA THR A 191 4.30 4.70 -24.95
C THR A 191 4.70 5.19 -26.35
N THR A 192 3.81 5.92 -27.02
CA THR A 192 4.05 6.56 -28.32
C THR A 192 3.90 8.08 -28.21
N SER A 193 4.67 8.83 -28.99
CA SER A 193 4.73 10.30 -28.89
C SER A 193 3.93 11.01 -29.98
N GLU A 194 3.61 10.30 -31.05
CA GLU A 194 3.01 10.80 -32.29
C GLU A 194 1.49 11.05 -32.16
N GLY A 195 0.86 10.41 -31.18
CA GLY A 195 -0.57 10.50 -30.93
C GLY A 195 -1.46 9.75 -31.93
N VAL A 196 -2.77 9.82 -31.68
CA VAL A 196 -3.80 9.12 -32.46
C VAL A 196 -4.76 10.14 -33.07
N ARG A 197 -5.14 9.90 -34.33
CA ARG A 197 -6.00 10.80 -35.13
C ARG A 197 -7.44 10.29 -35.22
N ALA A 198 -8.37 11.22 -35.34
CA ALA A 198 -9.79 11.09 -35.72
C ALA A 198 -10.37 9.67 -35.62
N ASP A 199 -10.54 8.96 -36.76
CA ASP A 199 -11.22 7.66 -36.81
C ASP A 199 -10.65 6.65 -35.80
N ARG A 200 -9.32 6.54 -35.73
CA ARG A 200 -8.66 5.63 -34.78
C ARG A 200 -8.83 6.10 -33.33
N ALA A 201 -8.81 7.40 -33.09
CA ALA A 201 -9.04 7.95 -31.75
C ALA A 201 -10.45 7.60 -31.27
N ARG A 202 -11.45 7.68 -32.15
CA ARG A 202 -12.82 7.26 -31.86
C ARG A 202 -12.94 5.75 -31.67
N GLU A 203 -12.35 4.96 -32.57
CA GLU A 203 -12.32 3.50 -32.49
C GLU A 203 -11.73 3.00 -31.15
N TRP A 204 -10.66 3.63 -30.71
CA TRP A 204 -9.99 3.31 -29.44
C TRP A 204 -10.66 3.92 -28.21
N LYS A 205 -11.80 4.62 -28.38
CA LYS A 205 -12.55 5.31 -27.32
C LYS A 205 -11.80 6.48 -26.67
N LEU A 206 -10.78 7.01 -27.33
CA LEU A 206 -10.03 8.20 -26.90
C LEU A 206 -10.87 9.47 -27.07
N VAL A 207 -11.75 9.52 -28.06
CA VAL A 207 -12.70 10.63 -28.27
C VAL A 207 -14.09 10.08 -28.57
N ASP A 208 -15.11 10.90 -28.41
CA ASP A 208 -16.53 10.50 -28.62
C ASP A 208 -17.00 10.85 -30.03
N HIS A 209 -16.71 12.09 -30.44
CA HIS A 209 -17.18 12.66 -31.70
C HIS A 209 -16.03 13.11 -32.58
N ILE A 210 -16.22 12.99 -33.88
CA ILE A 210 -15.31 13.53 -34.88
C ILE A 210 -16.12 14.27 -35.95
N ALA A 211 -15.62 15.40 -36.43
CA ALA A 211 -16.23 16.11 -37.55
C ALA A 211 -15.17 16.77 -38.43
N LYS A 212 -15.46 16.89 -39.74
CA LYS A 212 -14.59 17.58 -40.69
C LYS A 212 -14.51 19.08 -40.35
N PRO A 213 -13.43 19.79 -40.73
CA PRO A 213 -13.21 21.18 -40.34
C PRO A 213 -14.39 22.11 -40.65
N GLN A 214 -15.04 21.93 -41.79
CA GLN A 214 -16.16 22.76 -42.24
C GLN A 214 -17.43 22.58 -41.41
N ALA A 215 -17.59 21.44 -40.73
CA ALA A 215 -18.76 21.09 -39.93
C ALA A 215 -18.47 21.05 -38.42
N PHE A 216 -17.21 21.22 -38.00
CA PHE A 216 -16.81 21.01 -36.61
C PHE A 216 -17.47 22.00 -35.63
N ALA A 217 -17.47 23.30 -35.96
CA ALA A 217 -18.08 24.32 -35.11
C ALA A 217 -19.60 24.09 -34.94
N GLU A 218 -20.31 23.80 -36.02
CA GLU A 218 -21.74 23.48 -35.99
C GLU A 218 -22.01 22.21 -35.17
N SER A 219 -21.21 21.17 -35.35
CA SER A 219 -21.33 19.91 -34.60
C SER A 219 -21.08 20.10 -33.10
N VAL A 220 -20.08 20.89 -32.72
CA VAL A 220 -19.79 21.22 -31.31
C VAL A 220 -20.94 21.99 -30.70
N GLN A 221 -21.46 23.01 -31.40
CA GLN A 221 -22.58 23.81 -30.93
C GLN A 221 -23.84 22.96 -30.75
N ALA A 222 -24.17 22.14 -31.75
CA ALA A 222 -25.32 21.24 -31.68
C ALA A 222 -25.19 20.28 -30.48
N ARG A 223 -24.01 19.67 -30.28
CA ARG A 223 -23.80 18.76 -29.16
C ARG A 223 -23.83 19.48 -27.80
N ALA A 224 -23.28 20.69 -27.71
CA ALA A 224 -23.36 21.50 -26.50
C ALA A 224 -24.81 21.84 -26.12
N LEU A 225 -25.66 22.13 -27.10
CA LEU A 225 -27.09 22.36 -26.90
C LEU A 225 -27.84 21.08 -26.47
N GLU A 226 -27.50 19.93 -27.05
CA GLU A 226 -28.05 18.63 -26.62
C GLU A 226 -27.68 18.33 -25.16
N LEU A 227 -26.42 18.52 -24.78
CA LEU A 227 -25.96 18.37 -23.40
C LEU A 227 -26.64 19.37 -22.46
N ALA A 228 -26.85 20.61 -22.90
CA ALA A 228 -27.61 21.61 -22.14
C ALA A 228 -29.06 21.16 -21.87
N GLY A 229 -29.66 20.37 -22.77
CA GLY A 229 -30.99 19.80 -22.59
C GLY A 229 -31.12 18.82 -21.41
N LEU A 230 -30.00 18.32 -20.87
CA LEU A 230 -29.97 17.43 -19.70
C LEU A 230 -30.00 18.19 -18.36
N SER A 231 -29.91 19.52 -18.39
CA SER A 231 -29.75 20.36 -17.20
C SER A 231 -31.06 20.93 -16.68
N ASP A 232 -31.19 20.90 -15.36
CA ASP A 232 -32.27 21.50 -14.58
C ASP A 232 -31.97 22.94 -14.11
N ARG A 233 -30.84 23.52 -14.51
CA ARG A 233 -30.48 24.89 -14.08
C ARG A 233 -31.52 25.92 -14.56
N PRO A 234 -31.99 26.82 -13.69
CA PRO A 234 -33.22 27.59 -13.92
C PRO A 234 -33.06 28.87 -14.76
N GLY A 235 -31.82 29.26 -15.14
CA GLY A 235 -31.58 30.61 -15.66
C GLY A 235 -31.72 31.71 -14.60
N GLY A 236 -31.76 32.97 -15.03
CA GLY A 236 -31.97 34.13 -14.15
C GLY A 236 -30.67 34.83 -13.70
N PRO A 237 -30.73 35.68 -12.65
CA PRO A 237 -29.56 36.43 -12.19
C PRO A 237 -28.57 35.51 -11.44
N GLY A 238 -27.30 35.56 -11.82
CA GLY A 238 -26.23 34.88 -11.09
C GLY A 238 -25.78 35.62 -9.83
N VAL A 239 -24.91 34.96 -9.07
CA VAL A 239 -24.31 35.47 -7.83
C VAL A 239 -22.85 35.82 -8.08
N ALA A 240 -22.55 37.11 -8.15
CA ALA A 240 -21.19 37.62 -8.28
C ALA A 240 -20.30 37.15 -7.13
N LEU A 241 -19.20 36.45 -7.43
CA LEU A 241 -18.23 36.04 -6.42
C LEU A 241 -17.27 37.20 -6.13
N THR A 242 -17.65 38.05 -5.17
CA THR A 242 -16.88 39.24 -4.78
C THR A 242 -15.49 38.88 -4.25
N PRO A 243 -14.47 39.75 -4.40
CA PRO A 243 -13.13 39.50 -3.84
C PRO A 243 -13.16 39.15 -2.35
N LEU A 244 -12.24 38.27 -1.93
CA LEU A 244 -12.10 37.87 -0.53
C LEU A 244 -11.48 39.00 0.29
N THR A 245 -12.02 39.23 1.50
CA THR A 245 -11.43 40.19 2.44
C THR A 245 -10.37 39.49 3.27
N ARG A 246 -9.16 39.36 2.71
CA ARG A 246 -8.03 38.66 3.34
C ARG A 246 -6.96 39.64 3.81
N THR A 247 -6.59 39.55 5.09
CA THR A 247 -5.37 40.18 5.62
C THR A 247 -4.30 39.11 5.82
N VAL A 248 -3.08 39.40 5.38
CA VAL A 248 -1.92 38.51 5.53
C VAL A 248 -0.85 39.23 6.33
N ASN A 249 -0.31 38.58 7.36
CA ASN A 249 0.86 39.03 8.10
C ASN A 249 1.79 37.84 8.42
N GLU A 250 2.90 38.10 9.10
CA GLU A 250 3.90 37.07 9.44
C GLU A 250 3.35 35.93 10.31
N ASN A 251 2.31 36.22 11.10
CA ASN A 251 1.65 35.32 12.03
C ASN A 251 0.45 34.59 11.42
N GLY A 252 0.11 34.84 10.14
CA GLY A 252 -0.88 34.07 9.39
C GLY A 252 -1.88 34.89 8.59
N TYR A 253 -3.10 34.35 8.48
CA TYR A 253 -4.15 34.84 7.58
C TYR A 253 -5.42 35.15 8.36
N SER A 254 -6.11 36.24 8.01
CA SER A 254 -7.39 36.59 8.64
C SER A 254 -8.41 36.97 7.57
N TYR A 255 -9.59 36.37 7.72
CA TYR A 255 -10.79 36.59 6.95
C TYR A 255 -11.96 36.87 7.92
N PRO A 256 -13.13 37.32 7.43
CA PRO A 256 -14.32 37.49 8.25
C PRO A 256 -14.76 36.23 9.04
N HIS A 257 -14.66 35.04 8.45
CA HIS A 257 -15.13 33.79 9.05
C HIS A 257 -14.03 32.76 9.30
N VAL A 258 -12.83 32.97 8.75
CA VAL A 258 -11.68 32.07 8.95
C VAL A 258 -10.49 32.85 9.50
N GLN A 259 -9.80 32.27 10.48
CA GLN A 259 -8.51 32.76 10.95
C GLN A 259 -7.49 31.63 10.89
N VAL A 260 -6.29 31.95 10.46
CA VAL A 260 -5.14 31.04 10.47
C VAL A 260 -4.04 31.69 11.27
N ALA A 261 -3.67 31.08 12.40
CA ALA A 261 -2.51 31.48 13.19
C ALA A 261 -1.36 30.48 12.93
N LEU A 262 -0.18 31.00 12.60
CA LEU A 262 1.00 30.18 12.31
C LEU A 262 1.93 30.17 13.51
N ASP A 263 2.29 28.97 13.97
CA ASP A 263 3.40 28.75 14.89
C ASP A 263 4.49 28.00 14.13
N ARG A 264 5.53 28.74 13.73
CA ARG A 264 6.63 28.21 12.92
C ARG A 264 7.58 27.37 13.75
N ASP A 265 7.71 27.65 15.04
CA ASP A 265 8.59 26.91 15.94
C ASP A 265 7.95 25.56 16.28
N GLY A 266 6.65 25.55 16.60
CA GLY A 266 5.86 24.33 16.79
C GLY A 266 5.49 23.61 15.49
N ARG A 267 5.76 24.22 14.31
CA ARG A 267 5.39 23.73 12.98
C ARG A 267 3.89 23.42 12.84
N THR A 268 3.06 24.28 13.43
CA THR A 268 1.59 24.16 13.41
C THR A 268 0.92 25.36 12.77
N ALA A 269 -0.27 25.14 12.21
CA ALA A 269 -1.20 26.20 11.84
C ALA A 269 -2.55 25.94 12.49
N THR A 270 -3.03 26.88 13.31
CA THR A 270 -4.36 26.81 13.89
C THR A 270 -5.35 27.49 12.96
N ILE A 271 -6.30 26.72 12.41
CA ILE A 271 -7.39 27.18 11.56
C ILE A 271 -8.65 27.26 12.42
N THR A 272 -9.10 28.48 12.70
CA THR A 272 -10.31 28.75 13.47
C THR A 272 -11.43 29.20 12.53
N VAL A 273 -12.53 28.45 12.48
CA VAL A 273 -13.70 28.74 11.65
C VAL A 273 -14.84 29.28 12.51
N SER A 274 -15.34 30.46 12.18
CA SER A 274 -16.43 31.11 12.92
C SER A 274 -17.79 30.62 12.41
N GLY A 275 -18.68 30.26 13.35
CA GLY A 275 -20.09 30.01 13.09
C GLY A 275 -20.80 31.26 12.54
N PRO A 276 -22.04 31.10 12.04
CA PRO A 276 -22.80 32.24 11.53
C PRO A 276 -23.10 33.24 12.65
N HIS A 277 -23.07 34.53 12.33
CA HIS A 277 -23.47 35.60 13.23
C HIS A 277 -24.78 36.24 12.77
N GLY A 278 -25.67 36.53 13.71
CA GLY A 278 -26.96 37.16 13.44
C GLY A 278 -27.94 36.23 12.71
N VAL A 279 -29.12 36.77 12.40
CA VAL A 279 -30.22 36.00 11.78
C VAL A 279 -29.84 35.59 10.36
N GLN A 280 -29.83 34.28 10.12
CA GLN A 280 -29.56 33.69 8.81
C GLN A 280 -30.85 33.51 8.00
N PRO A 281 -30.79 33.60 6.65
CA PRO A 281 -31.96 33.42 5.81
C PRO A 281 -32.42 31.95 5.79
N THR A 282 -33.74 31.73 5.86
CA THR A 282 -34.32 30.38 5.89
C THR A 282 -34.91 29.92 4.56
N ASP A 283 -35.12 30.84 3.61
CA ASP A 283 -35.64 30.54 2.27
C ASP A 283 -34.61 30.88 1.17
N ALA A 284 -34.69 30.15 0.06
CA ALA A 284 -33.76 30.29 -1.06
C ALA A 284 -33.71 31.69 -1.68
N THR A 285 -34.80 32.48 -1.63
CA THR A 285 -34.82 33.83 -2.20
C THR A 285 -33.97 34.78 -1.36
N ALA A 286 -34.12 34.72 -0.04
CA ALA A 286 -33.30 35.49 0.89
C ALA A 286 -31.83 35.05 0.87
N MET A 287 -31.56 33.74 0.74
CA MET A 287 -30.19 33.22 0.54
C MET A 287 -29.56 33.79 -0.73
N LEU A 288 -30.28 33.75 -1.86
CA LEU A 288 -29.82 34.28 -3.14
C LEU A 288 -29.57 35.80 -3.06
N ALA A 289 -30.40 36.54 -2.32
CA ALA A 289 -30.24 37.98 -2.11
C ALA A 289 -28.97 38.33 -1.32
N GLN A 290 -28.53 37.46 -0.40
CA GLN A 290 -27.23 37.61 0.27
C GLN A 290 -26.05 37.21 -0.63
N GLY A 291 -26.27 36.32 -1.59
CA GLY A 291 -25.29 35.95 -2.60
C GLY A 291 -23.97 35.47 -1.99
N ALA A 292 -22.84 36.04 -2.44
CA ALA A 292 -21.51 35.67 -1.94
C ALA A 292 -21.26 36.01 -0.46
N HIS A 293 -22.14 36.79 0.17
CA HIS A 293 -22.10 37.12 1.59
C HIS A 293 -22.93 36.18 2.46
N TRP A 294 -23.70 35.26 1.85
CA TRP A 294 -24.38 34.22 2.62
C TRP A 294 -23.34 33.34 3.30
N TRP A 295 -23.45 33.19 4.63
CA TRP A 295 -22.40 32.62 5.48
C TRP A 295 -21.80 31.29 4.97
N PRO A 296 -22.59 30.27 4.57
CA PRO A 296 -22.02 29.01 4.07
C PRO A 296 -21.08 29.20 2.88
N LEU A 297 -21.45 30.07 1.93
CA LEU A 297 -20.65 30.34 0.75
C LEU A 297 -19.44 31.22 1.08
N ALA A 298 -19.63 32.27 1.88
CA ALA A 298 -18.55 33.15 2.32
C ALA A 298 -17.46 32.36 3.07
N MET A 299 -17.85 31.62 4.10
CA MET A 299 -16.97 30.77 4.91
C MET A 299 -16.27 29.72 4.06
N ALA A 300 -16.99 29.01 3.18
CA ALA A 300 -16.37 27.96 2.37
C ALA A 300 -15.29 28.52 1.43
N ARG A 301 -15.53 29.69 0.82
CA ARG A 301 -14.54 30.35 -0.05
C ARG A 301 -13.30 30.80 0.71
N GLU A 302 -13.48 31.35 1.91
CA GLU A 302 -12.37 31.74 2.79
C GLU A 302 -11.57 30.51 3.26
N LEU A 303 -12.25 29.42 3.61
CA LEU A 303 -11.61 28.18 4.03
C LEU A 303 -10.83 27.51 2.89
N ASP A 304 -11.40 27.43 1.67
CA ASP A 304 -10.71 26.89 0.50
C ASP A 304 -9.44 27.69 0.19
N ASP A 305 -9.51 29.03 0.23
CA ASP A 305 -8.36 29.90 0.03
C ASP A 305 -7.29 29.67 1.12
N ALA A 306 -7.67 29.63 2.40
CA ALA A 306 -6.77 29.33 3.51
C ALA A 306 -6.05 27.97 3.34
N ILE A 307 -6.77 26.92 2.96
CA ILE A 307 -6.23 25.58 2.69
C ILE A 307 -5.19 25.64 1.55
N LEU A 308 -5.51 26.33 0.46
CA LEU A 308 -4.63 26.45 -0.71
C LEU A 308 -3.36 27.27 -0.41
N LEU A 309 -3.51 28.35 0.37
CA LEU A 309 -2.38 29.17 0.83
C LEU A 309 -1.46 28.37 1.74
N LEU A 310 -1.99 27.65 2.73
CA LEU A 310 -1.21 26.80 3.63
C LEU A 310 -0.46 25.70 2.86
N ARG A 311 -1.16 24.95 1.99
CA ARG A 311 -0.55 23.87 1.19
C ARG A 311 0.62 24.34 0.33
N THR A 312 0.50 25.54 -0.23
CA THR A 312 1.42 26.03 -1.27
C THR A 312 2.56 26.85 -0.68
N ASN A 313 2.28 27.68 0.32
CA ASN A 313 3.24 28.65 0.86
C ASN A 313 3.90 28.17 2.16
N GLU A 314 3.27 27.26 2.91
CA GLU A 314 3.75 26.81 4.23
C GLU A 314 4.13 25.32 4.22
N ALA A 315 5.22 25.00 3.52
CA ALA A 315 5.70 23.62 3.35
C ALA A 315 6.20 22.97 4.66
N GLU A 316 6.78 23.77 5.55
CA GLU A 316 7.40 23.32 6.81
C GLU A 316 6.40 23.13 7.96
N ILE A 317 5.18 23.65 7.81
CA ILE A 317 4.11 23.48 8.79
C ILE A 317 3.44 22.14 8.52
N GLY A 318 3.73 21.14 9.34
CA GLY A 318 3.30 19.74 9.15
C GLY A 318 1.91 19.42 9.72
N THR A 319 1.44 20.21 10.69
CA THR A 319 0.21 19.93 11.45
C THR A 319 -0.76 21.10 11.39
N TRP A 320 -2.03 20.82 11.10
CA TRP A 320 -3.13 21.76 11.19
C TRP A 320 -3.99 21.47 12.41
N VAL A 321 -4.17 22.47 13.26
CA VAL A 321 -5.06 22.42 14.41
C VAL A 321 -6.38 23.06 13.99
N LEU A 322 -7.48 22.33 14.06
CA LEU A 322 -8.80 22.77 13.61
C LEU A 322 -9.63 23.18 14.81
N GLN A 323 -10.18 24.39 14.78
CA GLN A 323 -11.05 24.94 15.80
C GLN A 323 -12.28 25.59 15.17
N THR A 324 -13.35 25.69 15.96
CA THR A 324 -14.52 26.47 15.59
C THR A 324 -14.90 27.43 16.72
N ARG A 325 -15.60 28.52 16.43
CA ARG A 325 -16.10 29.47 17.44
C ARG A 325 -17.50 29.94 17.10
N GLY A 326 -18.43 29.88 18.05
CA GLY A 326 -19.83 30.29 17.83
C GLY A 326 -20.82 29.46 18.63
N VAL A 327 -22.07 29.39 18.16
CA VAL A 327 -23.15 28.64 18.81
C VAL A 327 -23.54 27.43 17.93
N PRO A 328 -23.47 26.19 18.43
CA PRO A 328 -23.88 24.98 17.69
C PRO A 328 -25.27 25.10 17.03
N GLY A 329 -26.26 25.57 17.77
CA GLY A 329 -27.63 25.74 17.30
C GLY A 329 -27.78 26.66 16.08
N ASP A 330 -26.95 27.70 15.94
CA ASP A 330 -26.99 28.61 14.79
C ASP A 330 -26.46 27.93 13.52
N VAL A 331 -25.45 27.07 13.65
CA VAL A 331 -24.96 26.24 12.53
C VAL A 331 -26.04 25.25 12.09
N LEU A 332 -26.68 24.56 13.06
CA LEU A 332 -27.76 23.63 12.76
C LEU A 332 -28.97 24.33 12.11
N ALA A 333 -29.27 25.58 12.49
CA ALA A 333 -30.34 26.36 11.87
C ALA A 333 -30.05 26.64 10.39
N VAL A 334 -28.79 26.94 10.05
CA VAL A 334 -28.36 27.09 8.66
C VAL A 334 -28.45 25.77 7.90
N ASP A 335 -27.99 24.67 8.49
CA ASP A 335 -28.04 23.35 7.86
C ASP A 335 -29.47 22.92 7.55
N ARG A 336 -30.43 23.14 8.47
CA ARG A 336 -31.86 22.90 8.23
C ARG A 336 -32.40 23.75 7.10
N ALA A 337 -31.99 25.03 7.03
CA ALA A 337 -32.39 25.90 5.94
C ALA A 337 -31.80 25.43 4.59
N ILE A 338 -30.55 24.95 4.57
CA ILE A 338 -29.95 24.31 3.39
C ILE A 338 -30.78 23.10 2.97
N GLU A 339 -31.05 22.17 3.90
CA GLU A 339 -31.79 20.93 3.65
C GLU A 339 -33.16 21.21 2.99
N GLN A 340 -33.91 22.17 3.55
CA GLN A 340 -35.23 22.58 3.05
C GLN A 340 -35.20 23.20 1.65
N ASN A 341 -34.02 23.68 1.19
CA ASN A 341 -33.87 24.40 -0.07
C ASN A 341 -32.85 23.74 -1.02
N LEU A 342 -32.46 22.47 -0.80
CA LEU A 342 -31.42 21.78 -1.57
C LEU A 342 -31.69 21.69 -3.08
N GLU A 343 -32.96 21.69 -3.50
CA GLU A 343 -33.32 21.68 -4.92
C GLU A 343 -33.00 23.01 -5.62
N HIS A 344 -32.88 24.11 -4.87
CA HIS A 344 -32.57 25.41 -5.43
C HIS A 344 -31.10 25.46 -5.89
N TRP A 345 -30.89 25.87 -7.15
CA TRP A 345 -29.57 25.81 -7.81
C TRP A 345 -28.44 26.46 -7.00
N PHE A 346 -28.69 27.63 -6.40
CA PHE A 346 -27.68 28.37 -5.64
C PHE A 346 -27.30 27.66 -4.34
N VAL A 347 -28.28 27.07 -3.66
CA VAL A 347 -28.06 26.30 -2.42
C VAL A 347 -27.28 25.03 -2.76
N ARG A 348 -27.70 24.32 -3.82
CA ARG A 348 -27.00 23.14 -4.34
C ARG A 348 -25.55 23.42 -4.73
N GLU A 349 -25.29 24.54 -5.39
CA GLU A 349 -23.92 24.94 -5.76
C GLU A 349 -23.06 25.30 -4.55
N THR A 350 -23.66 25.94 -3.54
CA THR A 350 -22.98 26.24 -2.28
C THR A 350 -22.59 24.96 -1.54
N VAL A 351 -23.49 23.97 -1.46
CA VAL A 351 -23.19 22.63 -0.93
C VAL A 351 -22.11 21.94 -1.77
N GLY A 352 -22.16 22.08 -3.09
CA GLY A 352 -21.11 21.58 -3.97
C GLY A 352 -19.74 22.20 -3.72
N PHE A 353 -19.68 23.51 -3.42
CA PHE A 353 -18.44 24.18 -3.06
C PHE A 353 -17.90 23.65 -1.72
N LEU A 354 -18.73 23.59 -0.69
CA LEU A 354 -18.39 22.99 0.61
C LEU A 354 -17.84 21.56 0.46
N ARG A 355 -18.54 20.69 -0.28
CA ARG A 355 -18.10 19.31 -0.53
C ARG A 355 -16.69 19.26 -1.14
N ARG A 356 -16.43 20.09 -2.16
CA ARG A 356 -15.10 20.14 -2.80
C ARG A 356 -14.03 20.68 -1.86
N THR A 357 -14.33 21.70 -1.06
CA THR A 357 -13.41 22.26 -0.06
C THR A 357 -13.04 21.23 1.00
N PHE A 358 -14.03 20.55 1.60
CA PHE A 358 -13.75 19.49 2.57
C PHE A 358 -12.99 18.32 1.94
N SER A 359 -13.30 17.95 0.69
CA SER A 359 -12.54 16.91 -0.02
C SER A 359 -11.05 17.25 -0.19
N ARG A 360 -10.68 18.55 -0.23
CA ARG A 360 -9.26 18.94 -0.20
C ARG A 360 -8.64 18.63 1.16
N MET A 361 -9.35 18.75 2.27
CA MET A 361 -8.79 18.43 3.57
C MET A 361 -8.34 16.96 3.64
N ASP A 362 -9.19 16.03 3.18
CA ASP A 362 -8.89 14.59 3.24
C ASP A 362 -7.59 14.20 2.51
N VAL A 363 -7.32 14.82 1.36
CA VAL A 363 -6.13 14.54 0.52
C VAL A 363 -4.96 15.49 0.81
N ALA A 364 -5.06 16.34 1.84
CA ALA A 364 -3.96 17.19 2.27
C ALA A 364 -2.82 16.35 2.87
N SER A 365 -1.57 16.68 2.50
CA SER A 365 -0.36 16.03 3.03
C SER A 365 0.08 16.73 4.31
N ARG A 366 -0.83 16.77 5.29
CA ARG A 366 -0.69 17.45 6.59
C ARG A 366 -1.46 16.65 7.61
N SER A 367 -0.91 16.50 8.81
CA SER A 367 -1.65 15.98 9.95
C SER A 367 -2.72 16.98 10.36
N MET A 368 -3.89 16.50 10.78
CA MET A 368 -5.01 17.33 11.23
C MET A 368 -5.49 16.89 12.60
N ILE A 369 -5.58 17.84 13.53
CA ILE A 369 -6.09 17.61 14.90
C ILE A 369 -7.23 18.59 15.15
N ALA A 370 -8.43 18.10 15.45
CA ALA A 370 -9.54 18.95 15.84
C ALA A 370 -9.60 19.10 17.36
N LEU A 371 -9.72 20.35 17.85
CA LEU A 371 -9.84 20.67 19.27
C LEU A 371 -11.21 21.26 19.52
N ILE A 372 -12.05 20.52 20.27
CA ILE A 372 -13.41 20.88 20.62
C ILE A 372 -13.39 21.36 22.08
N ASP A 373 -13.14 22.66 22.26
CA ASP A 373 -13.00 23.37 23.53
C ASP A 373 -14.18 24.34 23.76
N GLU A 374 -14.19 25.00 24.93
CA GLU A 374 -15.22 25.97 25.31
C GLU A 374 -15.44 27.04 24.23
N GLY A 375 -16.71 27.36 23.98
CA GLY A 375 -17.11 28.31 22.92
C GLY A 375 -16.96 27.80 21.49
N SER A 376 -16.61 26.52 21.29
CA SER A 376 -16.62 25.89 19.98
C SER A 376 -18.03 25.54 19.49
N CYS A 377 -18.19 25.44 18.17
CA CYS A 377 -19.46 25.13 17.50
C CYS A 377 -19.27 24.06 16.43
N PHE A 378 -18.67 22.94 16.82
CA PHE A 378 -18.54 21.75 15.97
C PHE A 378 -19.90 21.06 15.80
N ALA A 379 -20.76 21.64 14.97
CA ALA A 379 -22.10 21.17 14.70
C ALA A 379 -22.39 21.12 13.20
N GLY A 380 -23.16 20.11 12.75
CA GLY A 380 -23.61 20.00 11.37
C GLY A 380 -22.46 20.12 10.36
N THR A 381 -22.55 21.07 9.42
CA THR A 381 -21.50 21.39 8.44
C THR A 381 -20.13 21.61 9.07
N LEU A 382 -20.03 22.29 10.22
CA LEU A 382 -18.73 22.53 10.88
C LEU A 382 -18.20 21.29 11.61
N PHE A 383 -19.05 20.30 11.92
CA PHE A 383 -18.59 19.02 12.45
C PHE A 383 -17.77 18.22 11.43
N GLU A 384 -17.90 18.48 10.12
CA GLU A 384 -17.04 17.88 9.10
C GLU A 384 -15.54 18.17 9.32
N LEU A 385 -15.18 19.28 9.98
CA LEU A 385 -13.79 19.58 10.34
C LEU A 385 -13.24 18.56 11.35
N ALA A 386 -14.04 18.16 12.33
CA ALA A 386 -13.67 17.12 13.29
C ALA A 386 -13.62 15.73 12.63
N LEU A 387 -14.54 15.46 11.72
CA LEU A 387 -14.58 14.20 10.97
C LEU A 387 -13.45 14.07 9.93
N ALA A 388 -12.94 15.18 9.40
CA ALA A 388 -11.80 15.19 8.47
C ALA A 388 -10.45 15.05 9.19
N ALA A 389 -10.40 15.34 10.50
CA ALA A 389 -9.18 15.29 11.29
C ALA A 389 -8.69 13.85 11.50
N ASP A 390 -7.37 13.66 11.62
CA ASP A 390 -6.79 12.36 11.98
C ASP A 390 -7.10 11.99 13.43
N ARG A 391 -7.22 13.01 14.29
CA ARG A 391 -7.66 12.90 15.68
C ARG A 391 -8.55 14.08 16.05
N SER A 392 -9.51 13.84 16.93
CA SER A 392 -10.32 14.88 17.56
C SER A 392 -10.32 14.73 19.08
N TYR A 393 -10.07 15.83 19.78
CA TYR A 393 -10.04 15.93 21.23
C TYR A 393 -11.18 16.83 21.68
N MET A 394 -11.99 16.37 22.62
CA MET A 394 -13.14 17.12 23.14
C MET A 394 -13.04 17.31 24.65
N LEU A 395 -13.01 18.56 25.09
CA LEU A 395 -12.80 18.89 26.49
C LEU A 395 -14.00 18.42 27.32
N ALA A 396 -13.75 17.54 28.29
CA ALA A 396 -14.75 17.02 29.19
C ALA A 396 -14.85 17.89 30.45
N LEU A 397 -15.91 18.69 30.53
CA LEU A 397 -16.27 19.48 31.71
C LEU A 397 -17.59 18.96 32.28
N PRO A 398 -17.59 17.91 33.12
CA PRO A 398 -18.82 17.43 33.75
C PRO A 398 -19.40 18.54 34.64
N ASP A 399 -20.72 18.73 34.56
CA ASP A 399 -21.49 19.67 35.39
C ASP A 399 -21.22 21.18 35.18
N VAL A 400 -20.67 21.56 34.02
CA VAL A 400 -20.49 22.98 33.62
C VAL A 400 -21.40 23.31 32.44
N ASP A 401 -22.27 24.33 32.59
CA ASP A 401 -23.22 24.75 31.54
C ASP A 401 -22.50 25.22 30.25
N GLU A 402 -21.29 25.74 30.40
CA GLU A 402 -20.42 26.26 29.32
C GLU A 402 -19.57 25.16 28.64
N ALA A 403 -19.72 23.89 29.07
CA ALA A 403 -19.01 22.75 28.48
C ALA A 403 -19.26 22.66 26.96
N PRO A 404 -18.22 22.34 26.17
CA PRO A 404 -18.38 22.26 24.72
C PRO A 404 -19.32 21.13 24.32
N LYS A 405 -20.03 21.36 23.21
CA LYS A 405 -20.98 20.41 22.65
C LYS A 405 -20.75 20.22 21.15
N VAL A 406 -21.06 19.02 20.69
CA VAL A 406 -21.08 18.67 19.26
C VAL A 406 -22.47 18.24 18.85
N ALA A 407 -22.81 18.43 17.58
CA ALA A 407 -24.11 17.98 17.06
C ALA A 407 -23.99 17.56 15.59
N LEU A 408 -24.82 16.60 15.19
CA LEU A 408 -24.91 16.17 13.79
C LEU A 408 -26.15 16.77 13.15
N SER A 409 -26.06 17.11 11.86
CA SER A 409 -27.20 17.47 11.01
C SER A 409 -27.38 16.42 9.91
N THR A 410 -28.50 16.49 9.18
CA THR A 410 -28.76 15.60 8.04
C THR A 410 -27.64 15.68 7.00
N LEU A 411 -26.98 16.83 6.86
CA LEU A 411 -25.95 17.05 5.85
C LEU A 411 -24.70 16.19 6.06
N ASN A 412 -24.36 15.82 7.31
CA ASN A 412 -23.24 14.92 7.63
C ASN A 412 -23.40 13.51 7.04
N PHE A 413 -24.61 13.16 6.59
CA PHE A 413 -24.97 11.84 6.11
C PHE A 413 -25.14 11.73 4.59
N GLY A 414 -24.57 12.67 3.82
CA GLY A 414 -24.49 12.52 2.36
C GLY A 414 -24.11 13.77 1.57
N ALA A 415 -24.22 14.97 2.13
CA ALA A 415 -24.00 16.21 1.38
C ALA A 415 -22.52 16.42 0.97
N TYR A 416 -21.60 15.92 1.81
CA TYR A 416 -20.17 16.22 1.76
C TYR A 416 -19.28 14.99 1.52
N ALA A 417 -19.73 14.07 0.66
CA ALA A 417 -19.00 12.84 0.35
C ALA A 417 -17.52 13.10 0.00
N MET A 418 -16.64 12.24 0.54
CA MET A 418 -15.20 12.21 0.27
C MET A 418 -14.94 11.63 -1.13
N ALA A 419 -13.66 11.67 -1.56
CA ALA A 419 -13.23 11.10 -2.83
C ALA A 419 -13.55 9.60 -2.97
N ASN A 420 -13.63 8.83 -1.88
CA ASN A 420 -13.99 7.39 -1.89
C ASN A 420 -15.50 7.13 -2.11
N GLY A 421 -16.30 8.17 -2.29
CA GLY A 421 -17.75 8.07 -2.49
C GLY A 421 -18.52 7.67 -1.24
N ARG A 422 -17.95 7.89 -0.04
CA ARG A 422 -18.59 7.74 1.27
C ARG A 422 -18.56 9.07 2.02
N THR A 423 -19.42 9.21 3.02
CA THR A 423 -19.31 10.27 4.03
C THR A 423 -18.08 10.06 4.92
N ARG A 424 -17.66 11.10 5.64
CA ARG A 424 -16.58 10.95 6.63
C ARG A 424 -17.01 10.09 7.82
N LEU A 425 -18.28 10.11 8.22
CA LEU A 425 -18.83 9.20 9.24
C LEU A 425 -18.74 7.73 8.81
N GLU A 426 -19.20 7.41 7.60
CA GLU A 426 -19.09 6.05 7.06
C GLU A 426 -17.62 5.60 6.96
N THR A 427 -16.72 6.51 6.57
CA THR A 427 -15.28 6.19 6.46
C THR A 427 -14.65 6.00 7.84
N ARG A 428 -15.01 6.84 8.82
CA ARG A 428 -14.57 6.76 10.21
C ARG A 428 -14.89 5.42 10.85
N PHE A 429 -16.06 4.85 10.55
CA PHE A 429 -16.48 3.54 11.02
C PHE A 429 -16.17 2.41 10.01
N CYS A 430 -15.18 2.59 9.13
CA CYS A 430 -14.73 1.57 8.17
C CYS A 430 -15.84 1.01 7.23
N GLY A 431 -16.96 1.71 7.10
CA GLY A 431 -18.15 1.28 6.35
C GLY A 431 -19.10 0.36 7.12
N GLU A 432 -19.02 0.29 8.44
CA GLU A 432 -19.99 -0.39 9.29
C GLU A 432 -21.27 0.45 9.44
N ASP A 433 -22.42 -0.17 9.16
CA ASP A 433 -23.70 0.55 9.14
C ASP A 433 -24.23 0.87 10.55
N GLU A 434 -24.06 -0.04 11.51
CA GLU A 434 -24.60 0.10 12.88
C GLU A 434 -24.16 1.40 13.59
N PRO A 435 -22.84 1.70 13.73
CA PRO A 435 -22.42 2.94 14.38
C PRO A 435 -22.86 4.19 13.62
N VAL A 436 -22.97 4.13 12.29
CA VAL A 436 -23.51 5.24 11.48
C VAL A 436 -24.99 5.47 11.77
N GLN A 437 -25.79 4.40 11.93
CA GLN A 437 -27.21 4.54 12.29
C GLN A 437 -27.39 5.01 13.74
N LEU A 438 -26.54 4.59 14.67
CA LEU A 438 -26.54 5.09 16.05
C LEU A 438 -26.23 6.60 16.09
N ALA A 439 -25.22 7.05 15.34
CA ALA A 439 -24.93 8.47 15.18
C ALA A 439 -26.09 9.23 14.51
N ARG A 440 -26.77 8.61 13.52
CA ARG A 440 -27.94 9.21 12.88
C ARG A 440 -29.13 9.36 13.83
N ALA A 441 -29.23 8.51 14.86
CA ALA A 441 -30.31 8.60 15.84
C ALA A 441 -30.21 9.83 16.75
N THR A 442 -29.06 10.51 16.80
CA THR A 442 -28.82 11.73 17.60
C THR A 442 -28.78 13.01 16.76
N LEU A 443 -29.45 13.01 15.60
CA LEU A 443 -29.59 14.20 14.75
C LEU A 443 -30.16 15.39 15.54
N ASP A 444 -29.55 16.56 15.34
CA ASP A 444 -29.83 17.82 16.02
C ASP A 444 -29.65 17.80 17.56
N GLU A 445 -29.21 16.69 18.16
CA GLU A 445 -28.92 16.61 19.59
C GLU A 445 -27.55 17.23 19.90
N GLU A 446 -27.52 18.18 20.84
CA GLU A 446 -26.27 18.72 21.36
C GLU A 446 -25.68 17.77 22.41
N MET A 447 -24.57 17.12 22.05
CA MET A 447 -23.91 16.10 22.85
C MET A 447 -22.68 16.65 23.56
N HIS A 448 -22.57 16.37 24.86
CA HIS A 448 -21.36 16.58 25.65
C HIS A 448 -20.30 15.51 25.34
N ALA A 449 -19.08 15.70 25.88
CA ALA A 449 -17.91 14.88 25.58
C ALA A 449 -18.13 13.38 25.80
N GLU A 450 -18.79 12.97 26.89
CA GLU A 450 -19.06 11.56 27.18
C GLU A 450 -19.97 10.90 26.13
N ALA A 451 -21.06 11.58 25.74
CA ALA A 451 -21.99 11.07 24.73
C ALA A 451 -21.33 10.99 23.34
N ALA A 452 -20.56 12.02 22.97
CA ALA A 452 -19.82 12.04 21.71
C ALA A 452 -18.76 10.93 21.63
N ALA A 453 -18.01 10.71 22.71
CA ALA A 453 -17.00 9.65 22.80
C ALA A 453 -17.64 8.25 22.75
N LYS A 454 -18.76 8.04 23.45
CA LYS A 454 -19.50 6.77 23.46
C LYS A 454 -20.04 6.38 22.07
N LEU A 455 -20.45 7.37 21.27
CA LEU A 455 -20.86 7.16 19.88
C LEU A 455 -19.66 7.07 18.92
N GLY A 456 -18.43 7.19 19.43
CA GLY A 456 -17.21 7.18 18.64
C GLY A 456 -17.06 8.39 17.73
N LEU A 457 -17.75 9.51 17.99
CA LEU A 457 -17.69 10.73 17.17
C LEU A 457 -16.42 11.55 17.39
N VAL A 458 -15.78 11.40 18.53
CA VAL A 458 -14.48 12.00 18.86
C VAL A 458 -13.44 10.94 19.18
N THR A 459 -12.14 11.25 19.06
CA THR A 459 -11.07 10.29 19.35
C THR A 459 -10.84 10.16 20.85
N PHE A 460 -10.70 11.28 21.56
CA PHE A 460 -10.47 11.33 23.01
C PHE A 460 -11.27 12.46 23.65
N ALA A 461 -11.60 12.28 24.93
CA ALA A 461 -12.37 13.23 25.73
C ALA A 461 -11.69 13.53 27.09
N PRO A 462 -10.51 14.17 27.09
CA PRO A 462 -9.80 14.47 28.34
C PRO A 462 -10.52 15.52 29.17
N ASP A 463 -10.36 15.42 30.49
CA ASP A 463 -10.82 16.45 31.42
C ASP A 463 -9.91 17.68 31.40
N ASP A 464 -10.24 18.70 32.18
CA ASP A 464 -9.51 19.96 32.25
C ASP A 464 -8.09 19.83 32.83
N LEU A 465 -7.83 18.79 33.62
CA LEU A 465 -6.52 18.50 34.19
C LEU A 465 -5.58 17.94 33.13
N ASP A 466 -6.07 17.03 32.29
CA ASP A 466 -5.26 16.33 31.28
C ASP A 466 -5.22 17.06 29.92
N TRP A 467 -6.20 17.92 29.63
CA TRP A 467 -6.38 18.60 28.33
C TRP A 467 -5.11 19.22 27.76
N ASN A 468 -4.44 20.07 28.55
CA ASN A 468 -3.30 20.85 28.08
C ASN A 468 -2.10 19.96 27.75
N ASP A 469 -1.84 18.95 28.58
CA ASP A 469 -0.68 18.06 28.40
C ASP A 469 -0.93 17.07 27.26
N GLU A 470 -2.13 16.49 27.16
CA GLU A 470 -2.44 15.53 26.09
C GLU A 470 -2.40 16.18 24.70
N ILE A 471 -2.92 17.40 24.55
CA ILE A 471 -2.88 18.13 23.28
C ILE A 471 -1.46 18.53 22.94
N ARG A 472 -0.72 19.07 23.90
CA ARG A 472 0.68 19.46 23.70
C ARG A 472 1.51 18.26 23.25
N LEU A 473 1.40 17.13 23.92
CA LEU A 473 2.10 15.90 23.55
C LEU A 473 1.68 15.41 22.16
N ALA A 474 0.38 15.38 21.85
CA ALA A 474 -0.09 14.96 20.53
C ALA A 474 0.48 15.83 19.38
N ILE A 475 0.60 17.13 19.61
CA ILE A 475 1.18 18.08 18.65
C ILE A 475 2.71 17.91 18.56
N GLU A 476 3.41 17.85 19.70
CA GLU A 476 4.87 17.66 19.77
C GLU A 476 5.29 16.35 19.10
N GLU A 477 4.55 15.26 19.34
CA GLU A 477 4.76 13.95 18.69
C GLU A 477 4.62 14.08 17.18
N ARG A 478 3.54 14.69 16.67
CA ARG A 478 3.34 14.89 15.23
C ARG A 478 4.46 15.73 14.61
N ALA A 479 4.94 16.75 15.31
CA ALA A 479 6.09 17.52 14.85
C ALA A 479 7.38 16.67 14.83
N SER A 480 7.57 15.78 15.81
CA SER A 480 8.79 14.97 15.93
C SER A 480 8.91 13.84 14.90
N LEU A 481 7.79 13.33 14.40
CA LEU A 481 7.74 12.20 13.46
C LEU A 481 8.09 12.62 12.02
N SER A 482 8.54 11.65 11.22
CA SER A 482 8.85 11.88 9.81
C SER A 482 7.60 12.32 9.04
N PRO A 483 7.60 13.49 8.37
CA PRO A 483 6.44 13.97 7.61
C PRO A 483 6.09 13.06 6.41
N ASP A 484 7.09 12.34 5.87
CA ASP A 484 6.88 11.36 4.80
C ASP A 484 6.07 10.17 5.32
N ALA A 485 6.45 9.64 6.50
CA ALA A 485 5.77 8.53 7.14
C ALA A 485 4.35 8.92 7.57
N LEU A 486 4.18 10.11 8.15
CA LEU A 486 2.85 10.62 8.52
C LEU A 486 1.94 10.77 7.31
N THR A 487 2.42 11.40 6.23
CA THR A 487 1.63 11.58 5.00
C THR A 487 1.21 10.23 4.39
N ALA A 488 2.12 9.24 4.37
CA ALA A 488 1.82 7.92 3.83
C ALA A 488 0.81 7.16 4.71
N MET A 489 0.96 7.23 6.04
CA MET A 489 0.04 6.65 7.00
C MET A 489 -1.36 7.29 6.88
N GLU A 490 -1.45 8.61 6.89
CA GLU A 490 -2.70 9.38 6.80
C GLU A 490 -3.44 9.10 5.50
N ALA A 491 -2.74 9.08 4.36
CA ALA A 491 -3.33 8.70 3.08
C ALA A 491 -3.91 7.28 3.11
N SER A 492 -3.34 6.38 3.89
CA SER A 492 -3.83 5.00 4.04
C SER A 492 -5.01 4.89 5.00
N LEU A 493 -4.96 5.62 6.12
CA LEU A 493 -6.00 5.56 7.16
C LEU A 493 -7.26 6.35 6.78
N ARG A 494 -7.11 7.54 6.17
CA ARG A 494 -8.24 8.36 5.70
C ARG A 494 -9.00 7.73 4.54
N PHE A 495 -8.36 6.85 3.77
CA PHE A 495 -8.96 6.13 2.65
C PHE A 495 -8.98 4.61 2.88
N ALA A 496 -9.36 4.20 4.08
CA ALA A 496 -9.52 2.78 4.40
C ALA A 496 -10.66 2.12 3.59
N GLY A 497 -10.35 0.99 2.95
CA GLY A 497 -11.35 0.13 2.32
C GLY A 497 -11.68 0.47 0.86
N ARG A 498 -12.67 1.33 0.61
CA ARG A 498 -13.27 1.52 -0.73
C ARG A 498 -12.43 2.43 -1.63
N GLU A 499 -12.20 1.98 -2.87
CA GLU A 499 -11.52 2.75 -3.92
C GLU A 499 -12.50 3.18 -5.03
N THR A 500 -12.34 4.42 -5.51
CA THR A 500 -13.05 5.05 -6.64
C THR A 500 -12.04 5.52 -7.69
N MET A 501 -12.51 6.14 -8.77
CA MET A 501 -11.62 6.77 -9.76
C MET A 501 -10.78 7.87 -9.09
N GLU A 502 -11.40 8.70 -8.25
CA GLU A 502 -10.75 9.82 -7.58
C GLU A 502 -9.72 9.35 -6.54
N THR A 503 -10.00 8.32 -5.72
CA THR A 503 -8.98 7.78 -4.81
C THR A 503 -7.87 7.06 -5.55
N ARG A 504 -8.13 6.44 -6.71
CA ARG A 504 -7.07 5.88 -7.57
C ARG A 504 -6.20 6.96 -8.21
N ILE A 505 -6.75 8.15 -8.47
CA ILE A 505 -5.97 9.33 -8.89
C ILE A 505 -5.03 9.76 -7.76
N PHE A 506 -5.52 9.96 -6.54
CA PHE A 506 -4.72 10.47 -5.42
C PHE A 506 -3.85 9.41 -4.72
N GLY A 507 -4.22 8.14 -4.80
CA GLY A 507 -3.50 7.00 -4.27
C GLY A 507 -2.61 6.37 -5.34
N ARG A 508 -3.11 5.35 -6.04
CA ARG A 508 -2.33 4.57 -7.02
C ARG A 508 -1.54 5.43 -8.00
N LEU A 509 -2.18 6.33 -8.73
CA LEU A 509 -1.50 7.11 -9.78
C LEU A 509 -0.51 8.11 -9.17
N THR A 510 -0.97 8.92 -8.22
CA THR A 510 -0.15 9.98 -7.62
C THR A 510 1.02 9.42 -6.79
N ALA A 511 0.84 8.34 -6.03
CA ALA A 511 1.95 7.74 -5.27
C ALA A 511 3.06 7.20 -6.18
N TRP A 512 2.70 6.52 -7.28
CA TRP A 512 3.68 6.10 -8.29
C TRP A 512 4.34 7.30 -8.98
N GLN A 513 3.57 8.33 -9.31
CA GLN A 513 4.13 9.56 -9.90
C GLN A 513 5.10 10.26 -8.95
N ASN A 514 4.79 10.34 -7.65
CA ASN A 514 5.65 10.95 -6.65
C ASN A 514 6.97 10.18 -6.51
N TRP A 515 6.90 8.84 -6.49
CA TRP A 515 8.09 8.00 -6.51
C TRP A 515 8.96 8.27 -7.75
N VAL A 516 8.35 8.41 -8.94
CA VAL A 516 9.08 8.78 -10.16
C VAL A 516 9.69 10.19 -10.06
N PHE A 517 8.94 11.17 -9.55
CA PHE A 517 9.39 12.55 -9.38
C PHE A 517 10.53 12.74 -8.39
N ASN A 518 10.84 11.74 -7.57
CA ASN A 518 11.97 11.80 -6.63
C ASN A 518 13.20 11.03 -7.12
N ARG A 519 13.23 10.59 -8.38
CA ARG A 519 14.30 9.75 -8.94
C ARG A 519 15.07 10.41 -10.09
N PRO A 520 16.38 10.14 -10.22
CA PRO A 520 17.26 10.84 -11.15
C PRO A 520 16.90 10.65 -12.63
N ASN A 521 16.23 9.54 -12.99
CA ASN A 521 15.81 9.29 -14.38
C ASN A 521 14.85 10.36 -14.90
N ALA A 522 13.99 10.91 -14.03
CA ALA A 522 13.06 11.98 -14.40
C ALA A 522 13.68 13.37 -14.14
N VAL A 523 14.18 13.60 -12.92
CA VAL A 523 14.51 14.95 -12.42
C VAL A 523 16.02 15.25 -12.27
N GLY A 524 16.90 14.27 -12.46
CA GLY A 524 18.36 14.48 -12.37
C GLY A 524 18.88 15.39 -13.49
N GLU A 525 20.13 15.88 -13.38
CA GLU A 525 20.73 16.77 -14.40
C GLU A 525 20.72 16.20 -15.82
N GLN A 526 20.81 14.87 -15.95
CA GLN A 526 20.70 14.14 -17.23
C GLN A 526 19.37 13.38 -17.38
N GLY A 527 18.42 13.65 -16.48
CA GLY A 527 17.08 13.08 -16.48
C GLY A 527 16.20 13.68 -17.58
N ALA A 528 15.15 12.95 -17.95
CA ALA A 528 14.32 13.25 -19.11
C ALA A 528 13.70 14.66 -19.10
N LEU A 529 13.29 15.18 -17.95
CA LEU A 529 12.72 16.54 -17.86
C LEU A 529 13.75 17.64 -18.17
N LYS A 530 15.01 17.48 -17.74
CA LYS A 530 16.05 18.50 -17.90
C LYS A 530 16.70 18.50 -19.29
N VAL A 531 16.76 17.35 -19.95
CA VAL A 531 17.32 17.24 -21.31
C VAL A 531 16.29 17.51 -22.41
N TYR A 532 15.01 17.67 -22.07
CA TYR A 532 13.96 17.93 -23.04
C TYR A 532 14.26 19.20 -23.87
N GLY A 533 14.19 19.06 -25.20
CA GLY A 533 14.45 20.15 -26.14
C GLY A 533 15.92 20.50 -26.36
N THR A 534 16.88 19.84 -25.69
CA THR A 534 18.32 20.09 -25.92
C THR A 534 18.89 19.28 -27.09
N GLY A 535 18.13 18.30 -27.60
CA GLY A 535 18.60 17.33 -28.60
C GLY A 535 19.46 16.19 -28.01
N SER A 536 19.75 16.23 -26.71
CA SER A 536 20.49 15.17 -26.01
C SER A 536 19.54 14.05 -25.57
N LYS A 537 20.03 12.80 -25.58
CA LYS A 537 19.27 11.68 -25.03
C LYS A 537 19.32 11.71 -23.51
N ALA A 538 18.17 11.47 -22.87
CA ALA A 538 18.13 11.28 -21.42
C ALA A 538 19.02 10.10 -21.05
N ASN A 539 19.94 10.32 -20.13
CA ASN A 539 20.78 9.26 -19.59
C ASN A 539 20.01 8.64 -18.43
N GLY A 540 18.94 7.91 -18.76
CA GLY A 540 18.30 7.03 -17.79
C GLY A 540 19.39 6.09 -17.26
N SER A 541 19.36 5.77 -15.97
CA SER A 541 20.28 4.80 -15.37
C SER A 541 20.02 3.37 -15.90
N ALA A 542 20.02 3.15 -17.21
CA ALA A 542 20.68 1.96 -17.73
C ALA A 542 22.11 2.09 -17.23
N ARG A 543 22.59 1.15 -16.40
CA ARG A 543 23.96 1.15 -15.88
C ARG A 543 24.95 1.29 -17.05
N THR A 544 25.30 2.53 -17.39
CA THR A 544 26.41 2.87 -18.25
C THR A 544 27.65 2.65 -17.39
N ARG A 545 28.48 1.69 -17.79
CA ARG A 545 29.81 1.46 -17.20
C ARG A 545 30.55 2.80 -17.12
N PRO A 546 31.10 3.22 -15.97
CA PRO A 546 32.05 4.33 -15.95
C PRO A 546 33.39 3.86 -16.56
N PRO A 547 34.09 4.71 -17.33
CA PRO A 547 35.46 4.45 -17.77
C PRO A 547 36.44 4.54 -16.60
N ALA A 548 37.54 3.80 -16.69
CA ALA A 548 38.61 3.79 -15.71
C ALA A 548 39.38 5.13 -15.60
N ALA A 549 39.88 5.42 -14.39
CA ALA A 549 40.74 6.54 -13.97
C ALA A 549 40.00 7.89 -13.72
N SER A 550 40.29 8.70 -12.70
CA SER A 550 41.49 8.88 -11.87
C SER A 550 41.12 9.46 -10.49
N ARG A 551 41.95 9.22 -9.47
CA ARG A 551 41.78 9.68 -8.08
C ARG A 551 41.99 11.20 -7.97
N GLY A 552 41.07 11.91 -7.32
CA GLY A 552 41.22 13.31 -6.92
C GLY A 552 40.29 13.67 -5.74
N ASN A 553 40.89 14.01 -4.60
CA ASN A 553 40.29 14.33 -3.30
C ASN A 553 39.28 15.49 -3.33
N TRP A 554 38.14 15.33 -2.63
CA TRP A 554 37.58 16.30 -1.66
C TRP A 554 36.80 15.54 -0.56
N PRO A 555 36.82 15.98 0.72
CA PRO A 555 36.33 15.19 1.84
C PRO A 555 34.88 15.56 2.19
N ASP A 556 33.99 14.56 2.29
CA ASP A 556 32.66 14.77 2.86
C ASP A 556 32.42 13.86 4.06
N ARG A 557 31.89 14.48 5.11
CA ARG A 557 31.68 13.91 6.45
C ARG A 557 30.49 12.95 6.47
N ALA A 558 30.75 11.79 7.08
CA ALA A 558 29.87 10.74 7.60
C ALA A 558 28.34 10.96 7.59
N ARG A 559 27.64 10.09 6.82
CA ARG A 559 26.32 9.54 7.19
C ARG A 559 26.54 8.09 7.63
N SER A 560 26.16 7.75 8.86
CA SER A 560 26.40 6.44 9.48
C SER A 560 25.28 5.42 9.20
N GLY A 561 25.09 5.08 7.92
CA GLY A 561 24.52 3.79 7.52
C GLY A 561 25.65 3.00 6.87
N MET A 562 26.03 1.85 7.44
CA MET A 562 27.11 1.05 6.87
C MET A 562 26.63 0.36 5.59
N SER A 563 26.98 0.94 4.43
CA SER A 563 26.71 0.33 3.13
C SER A 563 27.40 -1.03 3.00
N ILE A 564 26.67 -2.08 2.59
CA ILE A 564 27.22 -3.44 2.38
C ILE A 564 28.34 -3.40 1.33
N ASN A 565 29.53 -3.84 1.74
CA ASN A 565 30.69 -3.87 0.86
C ASN A 565 30.79 -5.21 0.11
N TYR A 566 30.36 -5.23 -1.14
CA TYR A 566 30.42 -6.42 -2.00
C TYR A 566 31.81 -6.83 -2.46
N SER A 567 32.83 -5.97 -2.28
CA SER A 567 34.21 -6.31 -2.58
C SER A 567 34.85 -7.23 -1.54
N GLU A 568 34.26 -7.34 -0.34
CA GLU A 568 34.73 -8.25 0.70
C GLU A 568 34.37 -9.69 0.40
N LYS A 569 35.17 -10.65 0.87
CA LYS A 569 34.93 -12.07 0.62
C LYS A 569 33.55 -12.53 1.09
N ILE A 570 33.11 -12.04 2.25
CA ILE A 570 31.79 -12.27 2.85
C ILE A 570 31.07 -10.91 2.94
N PRO A 571 30.10 -10.61 2.05
CA PRO A 571 29.32 -9.38 2.12
C PRO A 571 28.59 -9.26 3.46
N ASN A 572 28.61 -8.10 4.09
CA ASN A 572 27.99 -7.93 5.40
C ASN A 572 27.67 -6.46 5.73
N ASN A 573 26.79 -6.23 6.71
CA ASN A 573 26.54 -4.92 7.33
C ASN A 573 26.90 -4.87 8.83
N VAL A 574 27.68 -5.84 9.32
CA VAL A 574 28.04 -5.98 10.75
C VAL A 574 29.48 -5.57 11.05
N ASN A 575 30.15 -4.92 10.08
CA ASN A 575 31.53 -4.42 10.23
C ASN A 575 32.57 -5.52 10.45
N LEU A 576 32.40 -6.64 9.75
CA LEU A 576 33.24 -7.82 9.91
C LEU A 576 34.73 -7.52 9.72
N ALA A 577 35.09 -6.62 8.80
CA ALA A 577 36.48 -6.22 8.53
C ALA A 577 37.21 -5.61 9.75
N ASN A 578 36.46 -5.06 10.72
CA ASN A 578 37.02 -4.48 11.94
C ASN A 578 37.23 -5.51 13.06
N ASP A 579 36.63 -6.70 12.97
CA ASP A 579 36.92 -7.85 13.84
C ASP A 579 37.69 -8.92 13.07
N ARG A 580 39.01 -8.75 13.00
CA ARG A 580 39.91 -9.67 12.28
C ARG A 580 39.88 -11.10 12.83
N THR A 581 39.53 -11.28 14.10
CA THR A 581 39.47 -12.63 14.71
C THR A 581 38.22 -13.34 14.22
N LEU A 582 37.07 -12.67 14.28
CA LEU A 582 35.80 -13.19 13.78
C LEU A 582 35.85 -13.41 12.26
N GLN A 583 36.38 -12.45 11.51
CA GLN A 583 36.55 -12.55 10.06
C GLN A 583 37.36 -13.80 9.69
N ARG A 584 38.52 -14.02 10.32
CA ARG A 584 39.34 -15.21 10.07
C ARG A 584 38.64 -16.51 10.42
N ALA A 585 37.87 -16.53 11.51
CA ALA A 585 37.12 -17.73 11.91
C ALA A 585 36.03 -18.09 10.88
N LEU A 586 35.29 -17.10 10.37
CA LEU A 586 34.27 -17.31 9.34
C LEU A 586 34.89 -17.65 7.97
N GLU A 587 36.01 -17.01 7.61
CA GLU A 587 36.76 -17.33 6.40
C GLU A 587 37.42 -18.72 6.44
N HIS A 588 37.70 -19.24 7.65
CA HIS A 588 38.17 -20.61 7.86
C HIS A 588 37.04 -21.65 7.72
N TRP A 589 35.82 -21.32 8.16
CA TRP A 589 34.65 -22.18 8.03
C TRP A 589 34.08 -22.17 6.60
N GLN A 590 34.22 -21.07 5.86
CA GLN A 590 33.67 -20.91 4.50
C GLN A 590 34.02 -22.06 3.52
N PRO A 591 35.26 -22.57 3.42
CA PRO A 591 35.56 -23.73 2.58
C PRO A 591 34.77 -24.98 2.98
N HIS A 592 34.59 -25.25 4.27
CA HIS A 592 33.81 -26.41 4.74
C HIS A 592 32.33 -26.27 4.33
N PHE A 593 31.76 -25.08 4.47
CA PHE A 593 30.42 -24.79 3.95
C PHE A 593 30.32 -25.02 2.44
N LEU A 594 31.32 -24.58 1.66
CA LEU A 594 31.33 -24.79 0.21
C LEU A 594 31.51 -26.27 -0.17
N ASP A 595 32.25 -27.03 0.61
CA ASP A 595 32.40 -28.48 0.40
C ASP A 595 31.10 -29.22 0.75
N TRP A 596 30.44 -28.84 1.84
CA TRP A 596 29.07 -29.28 2.13
C TRP A 596 28.10 -28.90 1.01
N TRP A 597 28.11 -27.66 0.52
CA TRP A 597 27.22 -27.20 -0.56
C TRP A 597 27.42 -28.01 -1.84
N LYS A 598 28.67 -28.32 -2.20
CA LYS A 598 28.96 -29.18 -3.37
C LYS A 598 28.55 -30.64 -3.15
N GLY A 599 28.67 -31.15 -1.93
CA GLY A 599 28.32 -32.53 -1.59
C GLY A 599 26.83 -32.78 -1.39
N MET A 600 26.12 -31.81 -0.81
CA MET A 600 24.77 -31.94 -0.27
C MET A 600 23.76 -30.91 -0.81
N GLY A 601 24.23 -29.85 -1.48
CA GLY A 601 23.36 -28.92 -2.22
C GLY A 601 22.81 -29.53 -3.52
N PRO A 602 22.20 -28.70 -4.39
CA PRO A 602 21.56 -29.17 -5.64
C PRO A 602 22.49 -30.05 -6.49
N THR A 603 22.16 -31.34 -6.58
CA THR A 603 23.00 -32.37 -7.22
C THR A 603 23.08 -32.15 -8.73
N ASP A 604 24.28 -32.18 -9.31
CA ASP A 604 24.55 -31.97 -10.75
C ASP A 604 24.23 -30.57 -11.32
N PHE A 605 23.86 -29.58 -10.49
CA PHE A 605 23.55 -28.21 -10.94
C PHE A 605 24.61 -27.16 -10.55
N GLN A 606 25.75 -27.59 -10.00
CA GLN A 606 26.80 -26.69 -9.51
C GLN A 606 27.38 -25.78 -10.62
N GLY A 607 27.38 -26.25 -11.87
CA GLY A 607 27.85 -25.48 -13.04
C GLY A 607 26.78 -24.64 -13.73
N ALA A 608 25.50 -24.77 -13.36
CA ALA A 608 24.41 -24.07 -14.02
C ALA A 608 24.44 -22.56 -13.71
N ASP A 609 24.19 -21.73 -14.72
CA ASP A 609 23.97 -20.30 -14.50
C ASP A 609 22.49 -20.10 -14.11
N VAL A 610 22.25 -19.75 -12.85
CA VAL A 610 20.89 -19.61 -12.29
C VAL A 610 20.57 -18.14 -12.11
N TYR A 611 19.41 -17.69 -12.60
CA TYR A 611 18.95 -16.32 -12.42
C TYR A 611 18.42 -16.12 -10.98
N LEU A 612 19.29 -15.73 -10.06
CA LEU A 612 18.99 -15.62 -8.63
C LEU A 612 18.88 -14.15 -8.20
N ARG A 613 18.20 -13.92 -7.08
CA ARG A 613 18.30 -12.66 -6.32
C ARG A 613 19.35 -12.83 -5.23
N THR A 614 20.09 -11.76 -4.96
CA THR A 614 21.10 -11.70 -3.89
C THR A 614 20.89 -10.41 -3.10
N ALA A 615 20.83 -10.53 -1.77
CA ALA A 615 20.57 -9.42 -0.85
C ALA A 615 21.72 -8.41 -0.78
N VAL A 616 21.54 -7.20 -1.33
CA VAL A 616 22.50 -6.07 -1.42
C VAL A 616 22.29 -4.89 -0.49
N SER A 617 21.14 -4.82 0.19
CA SER A 617 20.84 -3.85 1.25
C SER A 617 19.99 -4.54 2.32
N VAL A 618 19.89 -3.92 3.50
CA VAL A 618 18.84 -4.22 4.50
C VAL A 618 17.69 -3.22 4.44
N ASP A 619 17.79 -2.20 3.57
CA ASP A 619 16.75 -1.17 3.38
C ASP A 619 15.53 -1.71 2.62
N ALA A 620 14.34 -1.26 3.03
CA ALA A 620 13.07 -1.64 2.39
C ALA A 620 12.95 -1.20 0.91
N ASP A 621 13.75 -0.23 0.47
CA ASP A 621 13.65 0.43 -0.85
C ASP A 621 14.45 -0.25 -1.99
N GLY A 622 15.12 -1.37 -1.72
CA GLY A 622 15.89 -2.07 -2.76
C GLY A 622 16.91 -3.06 -2.23
N TRP A 623 16.46 -4.03 -1.44
CA TRP A 623 17.35 -4.95 -0.72
C TRP A 623 18.02 -6.02 -1.58
N ALA A 624 17.64 -6.26 -2.84
CA ALA A 624 18.20 -7.35 -3.65
C ALA A 624 18.55 -6.98 -5.10
N GLN A 625 19.61 -7.60 -5.64
CA GLN A 625 19.98 -7.56 -7.06
C GLN A 625 19.70 -8.92 -7.70
N TYR A 626 19.19 -8.93 -8.94
CA TYR A 626 19.01 -10.14 -9.73
C TYR A 626 20.14 -10.31 -10.75
N GLY A 627 20.57 -11.55 -10.97
CA GLY A 627 21.58 -11.88 -11.96
C GLY A 627 21.79 -13.38 -12.12
N ALA A 628 22.34 -13.78 -13.27
CA ALA A 628 22.80 -15.14 -13.47
C ALA A 628 24.09 -15.39 -12.68
N VAL A 629 24.09 -16.44 -11.86
CA VAL A 629 25.24 -16.83 -11.05
C VAL A 629 25.25 -18.35 -10.89
N LYS A 630 26.44 -18.94 -10.83
CA LYS A 630 26.59 -20.34 -10.40
C LYS A 630 26.40 -20.39 -8.90
N MET A 631 25.61 -21.33 -8.40
CA MET A 631 25.28 -21.38 -6.98
C MET A 631 26.52 -21.43 -6.05
N PRO A 632 27.61 -22.18 -6.36
CA PRO A 632 28.86 -22.10 -5.57
C PRO A 632 29.50 -20.71 -5.48
N ASP A 633 29.23 -19.84 -6.46
CA ASP A 633 29.71 -18.47 -6.53
C ASP A 633 28.70 -17.47 -5.92
N TYR A 634 27.59 -17.97 -5.37
CA TYR A 634 26.60 -17.14 -4.70
C TYR A 634 27.25 -16.37 -3.55
N ARG A 635 26.84 -15.12 -3.39
CA ARG A 635 27.45 -14.21 -2.43
C ARG A 635 26.72 -14.30 -1.10
N TRP A 636 26.88 -15.43 -0.41
CA TRP A 636 26.34 -15.61 0.94
C TRP A 636 26.92 -14.56 1.89
N GLY A 637 26.02 -13.78 2.49
CA GLY A 637 26.35 -12.63 3.31
C GLY A 637 25.65 -12.62 4.67
N ILE A 638 26.15 -11.77 5.55
CA ILE A 638 25.67 -11.61 6.93
C ILE A 638 24.96 -10.27 7.05
N PHE A 639 23.64 -10.33 7.15
CA PHE A 639 22.77 -9.15 7.16
C PHE A 639 21.86 -9.17 8.37
N LEU A 640 21.95 -8.11 9.17
CA LEU A 640 21.08 -7.86 10.32
C LEU A 640 20.23 -6.63 10.00
N ALA A 641 18.96 -6.64 10.41
CA ALA A 641 18.15 -5.42 10.41
C ALA A 641 18.86 -4.29 11.16
N ASP A 642 18.53 -3.03 10.85
CA ASP A 642 19.16 -1.90 11.52
C ASP A 642 18.85 -1.89 13.02
N PRO A 643 19.82 -1.50 13.86
CA PRO A 643 19.60 -1.38 15.29
C PRO A 643 18.62 -0.24 15.58
N GLU A 644 17.69 -0.49 16.49
CA GLU A 644 16.80 0.56 17.02
C GLU A 644 17.47 1.26 18.19
N PRO A 645 17.61 2.60 18.16
CA PRO A 645 18.12 3.35 19.31
C PRO A 645 17.29 3.09 20.55
N ASP A 646 17.95 2.85 21.69
CA ASP A 646 17.33 2.66 23.00
C ASP A 646 16.31 1.51 23.12
N ARG A 647 16.32 0.54 22.19
CA ARG A 647 15.42 -0.62 22.21
C ARG A 647 15.35 -1.28 23.59
N ARG A 648 14.14 -1.55 24.07
CA ARG A 648 13.83 -2.20 25.34
C ARG A 648 13.24 -3.58 25.12
N ILE A 649 13.42 -4.47 26.10
CA ILE A 649 12.85 -5.81 26.10
C ILE A 649 11.33 -5.72 26.24
N GLY A 650 10.59 -6.37 25.35
CA GLY A 650 9.13 -6.25 25.24
C GLY A 650 8.32 -7.22 26.11
N PHE A 651 8.93 -8.24 26.72
CA PHE A 651 8.20 -9.30 27.43
C PHE A 651 9.03 -10.00 28.53
N GLY A 652 8.36 -10.83 29.31
CA GLY A 652 8.94 -11.61 30.40
C GLY A 652 9.24 -10.79 31.65
N ASP A 653 9.91 -11.41 32.60
CA ASP A 653 10.28 -10.82 33.89
C ASP A 653 11.32 -9.69 33.75
N VAL A 654 11.99 -9.62 32.59
CA VAL A 654 13.01 -8.63 32.24
C VAL A 654 12.47 -7.51 31.34
N MET A 655 11.14 -7.46 31.12
CA MET A 655 10.49 -6.42 30.34
C MET A 655 10.88 -5.01 30.79
N GLY A 656 11.08 -4.10 29.83
CA GLY A 656 11.44 -2.71 30.07
C GLY A 656 12.94 -2.46 30.26
N GLN A 657 13.75 -3.51 30.46
CA GLN A 657 15.20 -3.38 30.52
C GLN A 657 15.80 -3.15 29.11
N PRO A 658 17.01 -2.57 28.99
CA PRO A 658 17.71 -2.48 27.71
C PRO A 658 17.97 -3.87 27.10
N VAL A 659 17.82 -3.99 25.78
CA VAL A 659 18.18 -5.22 25.07
C VAL A 659 19.67 -5.54 25.17
N TRP A 660 20.01 -6.82 25.12
CA TRP A 660 21.37 -7.30 25.27
C TRP A 660 22.11 -7.34 23.93
N GLN A 661 23.25 -6.66 23.89
CA GLN A 661 24.20 -6.74 22.77
C GLN A 661 25.22 -7.87 22.94
N GLN A 662 25.28 -8.47 24.13
CA GLN A 662 26.12 -9.62 24.47
C GLN A 662 25.27 -10.65 25.19
N VAL A 663 25.63 -11.93 25.07
CA VAL A 663 24.86 -13.02 25.67
C VAL A 663 25.10 -13.06 27.19
N PRO A 664 24.06 -12.89 28.04
CA PRO A 664 24.21 -13.06 29.48
C PRO A 664 24.67 -14.48 29.83
N GLY A 665 25.60 -14.60 30.77
CA GLY A 665 26.25 -15.88 31.10
C GLY A 665 25.25 -16.99 31.49
N GLU A 666 24.21 -16.63 32.24
CA GLU A 666 23.15 -17.54 32.69
C GLU A 666 22.25 -18.06 31.55
N HIS A 667 22.14 -17.33 30.43
CA HIS A 667 21.32 -17.70 29.27
C HIS A 667 22.13 -18.28 28.12
N ARG A 668 23.46 -18.37 28.27
CA ARG A 668 24.39 -18.74 27.19
C ARG A 668 24.10 -20.12 26.60
N SER A 669 23.87 -21.14 27.42
CA SER A 669 23.56 -22.48 26.92
C SER A 669 22.21 -22.54 26.19
N THR A 670 21.19 -21.87 26.73
CA THR A 670 19.84 -21.85 26.18
C THR A 670 19.78 -21.11 24.84
N LEU A 671 20.35 -19.90 24.76
CA LEU A 671 20.43 -19.15 23.51
C LEU A 671 21.24 -19.88 22.45
N ARG A 672 22.35 -20.53 22.84
CA ARG A 672 23.12 -21.39 21.91
C ARG A 672 22.24 -22.49 21.34
N ARG A 673 21.53 -23.23 22.20
CA ARG A 673 20.63 -24.31 21.76
C ARG A 673 19.55 -23.80 20.80
N LEU A 674 18.91 -22.66 21.10
CA LEU A 674 17.89 -22.07 20.21
C LEU A 674 18.48 -21.71 18.84
N ILE A 675 19.66 -21.08 18.81
CA ILE A 675 20.35 -20.69 17.57
C ILE A 675 20.78 -21.92 16.77
N VAL A 676 21.29 -22.98 17.43
CA VAL A 676 21.68 -24.23 16.77
C VAL A 676 20.47 -24.96 16.21
N THR A 677 19.38 -25.07 16.98
CA THR A 677 18.17 -25.75 16.50
C THR A 677 17.55 -25.03 15.31
N GLN A 678 17.50 -23.69 15.30
CA GLN A 678 17.10 -22.92 14.12
C GLN A 678 18.11 -23.11 12.98
N GLY A 679 19.41 -22.98 13.25
CA GLY A 679 20.44 -23.11 12.21
C GLY A 679 20.51 -24.51 11.58
N ASP A 680 20.02 -25.55 12.25
CA ASP A 680 20.04 -26.93 11.77
C ASP A 680 18.94 -27.22 10.74
N THR A 681 17.82 -26.47 10.75
CA THR A 681 16.73 -26.64 9.78
C THR A 681 17.12 -26.20 8.39
N GLU A 682 17.97 -25.18 8.30
CA GLU A 682 18.30 -24.52 7.04
C GLU A 682 19.12 -25.43 6.10
N PRO A 683 20.22 -26.08 6.52
CA PRO A 683 20.89 -27.06 5.68
C PRO A 683 20.09 -28.35 5.53
N ALA A 684 19.21 -28.69 6.48
CA ALA A 684 18.34 -29.85 6.36
C ALA A 684 17.36 -29.70 5.18
N SER A 685 16.74 -28.52 5.02
CA SER A 685 15.81 -28.27 3.91
C SER A 685 16.53 -28.38 2.56
N VAL A 686 17.76 -27.85 2.45
CA VAL A 686 18.61 -28.02 1.26
C VAL A 686 18.88 -29.51 0.98
N GLU A 687 19.26 -30.28 1.99
CA GLU A 687 19.54 -31.72 1.87
C GLU A 687 18.31 -32.53 1.45
N GLN A 688 17.14 -32.23 2.00
CA GLN A 688 15.88 -32.89 1.64
C GLN A 688 15.51 -32.63 0.17
N GLN A 689 15.82 -31.45 -0.35
CA GLN A 689 15.36 -30.97 -1.65
C GLN A 689 16.37 -31.17 -2.79
N ARG A 690 17.61 -31.58 -2.46
CA ARG A 690 18.77 -31.59 -3.37
C ARG A 690 18.61 -32.31 -4.71
N LEU A 691 17.72 -33.31 -4.78
CA LEU A 691 17.48 -34.12 -6.00
C LEU A 691 16.32 -33.62 -6.86
N LEU A 692 15.49 -32.69 -6.38
CA LEU A 692 14.26 -32.27 -7.07
C LEU A 692 14.53 -31.60 -8.41
N GLY A 693 15.71 -31.01 -8.60
CA GLY A 693 16.10 -30.40 -9.87
C GLY A 693 16.09 -31.39 -11.05
N HIS A 694 16.28 -32.70 -10.80
CA HIS A 694 16.25 -33.73 -11.84
C HIS A 694 14.86 -33.98 -12.41
N THR A 695 13.80 -33.56 -11.71
CA THR A 695 12.41 -33.80 -12.07
C THR A 695 11.60 -32.51 -12.16
N CYS A 696 12.28 -31.39 -12.40
CA CYS A 696 11.65 -30.07 -12.37
C CYS A 696 10.48 -29.94 -13.36
N PRO A 697 9.34 -29.37 -12.94
CA PRO A 697 8.19 -29.21 -13.82
C PRO A 697 8.35 -28.04 -14.80
N SER A 698 9.32 -27.15 -14.58
CA SER A 698 9.74 -26.10 -15.51
C SER A 698 11.05 -25.46 -15.09
N LEU A 699 11.63 -24.62 -15.96
CA LEU A 699 12.76 -23.74 -15.57
C LEU A 699 12.38 -22.69 -14.52
N TYR A 700 11.12 -22.22 -14.52
CA TYR A 700 10.62 -21.29 -13.50
C TYR A 700 10.65 -21.95 -12.11
N ASP A 701 10.14 -23.18 -12.03
CA ASP A 701 10.09 -23.93 -10.79
C ASP A 701 11.49 -24.36 -10.34
N LEU A 702 12.34 -24.79 -11.29
CA LEU A 702 13.75 -25.11 -11.03
C LEU A 702 14.51 -23.93 -10.42
N ARG A 703 14.33 -22.72 -10.97
CA ARG A 703 14.95 -21.52 -10.42
C ARG A 703 14.43 -21.18 -9.03
N ASN A 704 13.13 -21.33 -8.77
CA ASN A 704 12.57 -21.05 -7.45
C ASN A 704 13.07 -22.03 -6.39
N LEU A 705 13.20 -23.32 -6.72
CA LEU A 705 13.88 -24.30 -5.88
C LEU A 705 15.30 -23.83 -5.54
N PHE A 706 16.09 -23.44 -6.54
CA PHE A 706 17.45 -22.97 -6.31
C PHE A 706 17.52 -21.66 -5.53
N GLN A 707 16.52 -20.78 -5.68
CA GLN A 707 16.44 -19.57 -4.86
C GLN A 707 16.21 -19.91 -3.39
N ILE A 708 15.29 -20.83 -3.09
CA ILE A 708 15.08 -21.34 -1.73
C ILE A 708 16.40 -21.91 -1.21
N ASN A 709 17.06 -22.80 -1.97
CA ASN A 709 18.27 -23.44 -1.48
C ASN A 709 19.40 -22.46 -1.14
N VAL A 710 19.62 -21.40 -1.93
CA VAL A 710 20.68 -20.42 -1.61
C VAL A 710 20.29 -19.49 -0.45
N GLU A 711 19.00 -19.21 -0.26
CA GLU A 711 18.48 -18.43 0.87
C GLU A 711 18.58 -19.22 2.18
N GLU A 712 18.24 -20.51 2.16
CA GLU A 712 18.43 -21.42 3.29
C GLU A 712 19.92 -21.61 3.60
N GLY A 713 20.77 -21.71 2.57
CA GLY A 713 22.21 -21.62 2.75
C GLY A 713 22.63 -20.33 3.47
N ARG A 714 22.01 -19.18 3.15
CA ARG A 714 22.30 -17.90 3.81
C ARG A 714 21.76 -17.85 5.24
N HIS A 715 20.63 -18.49 5.52
CA HIS A 715 20.08 -18.65 6.86
C HIS A 715 21.04 -19.42 7.78
N LEU A 716 21.67 -20.48 7.27
CA LEU A 716 22.76 -21.16 7.99
C LEU A 716 23.93 -20.20 8.29
N TRP A 717 24.37 -19.41 7.31
CA TRP A 717 25.41 -18.39 7.51
C TRP A 717 25.04 -17.37 8.61
N ALA A 718 23.76 -16.99 8.70
CA ALA A 718 23.26 -16.06 9.69
C ALA A 718 23.39 -16.62 11.12
N MET A 719 23.00 -17.90 11.32
CA MET A 719 23.13 -18.56 12.62
C MET A 719 24.59 -18.86 12.99
N VAL A 720 25.41 -19.28 12.02
CA VAL A 720 26.85 -19.51 12.21
C VAL A 720 27.59 -18.22 12.58
N TYR A 721 27.21 -17.07 12.00
CA TYR A 721 27.72 -15.78 12.42
C TYR A 721 27.45 -15.52 13.91
N LEU A 722 26.21 -15.73 14.37
CA LEU A 722 25.87 -15.53 15.79
C LEU A 722 26.66 -16.49 16.70
N LEU A 723 26.81 -17.76 16.29
CA LEU A 723 27.61 -18.75 17.01
C LEU A 723 29.07 -18.31 17.15
N HIS A 724 29.71 -17.92 16.05
CA HIS A 724 31.10 -17.48 16.06
C HIS A 724 31.29 -16.18 16.86
N ALA A 725 30.43 -15.20 16.65
CA ALA A 725 30.57 -13.86 17.22
C ALA A 725 30.34 -13.84 18.74
N TYR A 726 29.40 -14.64 19.25
CA TYR A 726 28.95 -14.51 20.65
C TYR A 726 29.18 -15.76 21.51
N PHE A 727 29.41 -16.94 20.91
CA PHE A 727 29.53 -18.21 21.65
C PHE A 727 30.96 -18.76 21.74
N GLY A 728 31.95 -18.10 21.11
CA GLY A 728 33.36 -18.43 21.30
C GLY A 728 33.73 -19.80 20.76
N ARG A 729 34.43 -20.62 21.56
CA ARG A 729 34.86 -21.97 21.13
C ARG A 729 33.66 -22.89 20.86
N ASP A 730 32.75 -22.99 21.81
CA ASP A 730 31.56 -23.83 21.68
C ASP A 730 30.75 -23.45 20.42
N GLY A 731 30.64 -22.15 20.11
CA GLY A 731 29.96 -21.70 18.90
C GLY A 731 30.61 -22.20 17.60
N ARG A 732 31.94 -22.27 17.56
CA ARG A 732 32.66 -22.83 16.40
C ARG A 732 32.46 -24.34 16.28
N GLU A 733 32.46 -25.05 17.41
CA GLU A 733 32.22 -26.50 17.43
C GLU A 733 30.79 -26.83 16.95
N GLU A 734 29.79 -26.06 17.37
CA GLU A 734 28.41 -26.18 16.88
C GLU A 734 28.29 -25.87 15.39
N ALA A 735 29.02 -24.87 14.87
CA ALA A 735 29.03 -24.52 13.45
C ALA A 735 29.61 -25.62 12.56
N GLU A 736 30.61 -26.37 13.04
CA GLU A 736 31.11 -27.56 12.34
C GLU A 736 30.10 -28.72 12.44
N GLU A 737 29.49 -28.94 13.61
CA GLU A 737 28.51 -30.02 13.78
C GLU A 737 27.24 -29.78 12.95
N LEU A 738 26.86 -28.52 12.69
CA LEU A 738 25.78 -28.16 11.75
C LEU A 738 26.05 -28.65 10.31
N LEU A 739 27.30 -28.79 9.90
CA LEU A 739 27.65 -29.37 8.60
C LEU A 739 27.83 -30.89 8.64
N ALA A 740 28.10 -31.46 9.83
CA ALA A 740 28.34 -32.88 10.02
C ALA A 740 27.05 -33.71 10.18
N ARG A 741 25.93 -33.10 10.56
CA ARG A 741 24.61 -33.73 10.57
C ARG A 741 24.02 -33.73 9.17
N HIS A 742 23.26 -34.77 8.83
CA HIS A 742 22.61 -34.91 7.52
C HIS A 742 21.17 -35.41 7.66
N SER A 743 20.27 -34.85 6.85
CA SER A 743 18.86 -35.24 6.80
C SER A 743 18.73 -36.73 6.45
N GLY A 744 18.09 -37.49 7.34
CA GLY A 744 17.81 -38.92 7.17
C GLY A 744 19.02 -39.84 7.42
N ASP A 745 20.14 -39.30 7.89
CA ASP A 745 21.32 -40.11 8.27
C ASP A 745 21.04 -40.92 9.54
N THR A 746 21.55 -42.16 9.60
CA THR A 746 21.28 -43.07 10.71
C THR A 746 22.08 -42.75 11.96
N ASP A 747 23.28 -42.19 11.80
CA ASP A 747 24.23 -41.95 12.89
C ASP A 747 24.24 -40.49 13.33
N LYS A 748 24.07 -39.56 12.38
CA LYS A 748 24.04 -38.10 12.60
C LYS A 748 22.84 -37.44 11.89
N PRO A 749 21.60 -37.78 12.25
CA PRO A 749 20.42 -37.13 11.69
C PRO A 749 20.35 -35.64 12.05
N ARG A 750 19.51 -34.91 11.31
CA ARG A 750 19.07 -33.56 11.70
C ARG A 750 18.26 -33.60 12.99
N ILE A 751 18.24 -32.50 13.73
CA ILE A 751 17.69 -32.44 15.10
C ILE A 751 16.18 -32.71 15.13
N LEU A 752 15.44 -32.15 14.17
CA LEU A 752 13.99 -32.20 14.15
C LEU A 752 13.50 -33.26 13.16
N SER A 753 12.50 -34.05 13.57
CA SER A 753 12.02 -35.22 12.80
C SER A 753 11.51 -34.85 11.41
N THR A 754 10.71 -33.78 11.27
CA THR A 754 10.18 -33.31 9.98
C THR A 754 11.28 -32.93 8.99
N PHE A 755 12.45 -32.51 9.48
CA PHE A 755 13.63 -32.17 8.68
C PHE A 755 14.51 -33.40 8.32
N ASN A 756 14.07 -34.60 8.71
CA ASN A 756 14.62 -35.88 8.23
C ASN A 756 13.63 -36.63 7.31
N GLU A 757 12.39 -36.14 7.17
CA GLU A 757 11.40 -36.74 6.26
C GLU A 757 11.83 -36.52 4.79
N PRO A 758 11.72 -37.52 3.91
CA PRO A 758 12.20 -37.37 2.54
C PRO A 758 11.27 -36.48 1.69
N ILE A 759 11.85 -35.52 0.94
CA ILE A 759 11.14 -34.74 -0.10
C ILE A 759 11.53 -35.28 -1.47
N THR A 760 10.83 -36.33 -1.91
CA THR A 760 11.13 -37.04 -3.16
C THR A 760 10.37 -36.53 -4.39
N ASP A 761 9.44 -35.61 -4.21
CA ASP A 761 8.58 -35.09 -5.27
C ASP A 761 8.23 -33.61 -5.06
N TRP A 762 7.86 -32.94 -6.14
CA TRP A 762 7.56 -31.51 -6.13
C TRP A 762 6.26 -31.16 -5.40
N LEU A 763 5.31 -32.10 -5.31
CA LEU A 763 4.10 -31.87 -4.52
C LEU A 763 4.45 -31.76 -3.02
N SER A 764 5.36 -32.60 -2.55
CA SER A 764 5.94 -32.52 -1.21
C SER A 764 6.68 -31.22 -0.99
N LEU A 765 7.48 -30.74 -1.96
CA LEU A 765 8.16 -29.44 -1.86
C LEU A 765 7.16 -28.30 -1.68
N TYR A 766 6.08 -28.25 -2.47
CA TYR A 766 5.10 -27.17 -2.35
C TYR A 766 4.33 -27.22 -1.02
N CYS A 767 4.02 -28.41 -0.52
CA CYS A 767 3.43 -28.54 0.81
C CYS A 767 4.43 -28.19 1.92
N PHE A 768 5.68 -28.63 1.82
CA PHE A 768 6.75 -28.30 2.77
C PHE A 768 6.96 -26.80 2.87
N THR A 769 7.15 -26.12 1.74
CA THR A 769 7.36 -24.66 1.70
C THR A 769 6.10 -23.86 2.11
N TYR A 770 4.91 -24.48 2.08
CA TYR A 770 3.69 -23.84 2.58
C TYR A 770 3.47 -24.03 4.09
N PHE A 771 3.79 -25.22 4.63
CA PHE A 771 3.53 -25.62 6.03
C PHE A 771 4.79 -25.56 6.91
N THR A 772 5.89 -26.19 6.50
CA THR A 772 7.13 -26.28 7.28
C THR A 772 7.90 -24.97 7.30
N ASP A 773 8.11 -24.31 6.16
CA ASP A 773 8.78 -22.99 6.13
C ASP A 773 7.94 -21.93 6.88
N ARG A 774 6.62 -22.15 6.94
CA ARG A 774 5.73 -21.32 7.76
C ARG A 774 5.89 -21.60 9.26
N ASP A 775 6.24 -22.80 9.70
CA ASP A 775 6.77 -22.98 11.08
C ASP A 775 8.02 -22.11 11.26
N GLY A 776 8.98 -22.18 10.32
CA GLY A 776 10.17 -21.32 10.30
C GLY A 776 9.83 -19.84 10.50
N LYS A 777 8.85 -19.30 9.76
CA LYS A 777 8.33 -17.93 9.97
C LYS A 777 7.90 -17.67 11.42
N TYR A 778 7.15 -18.58 12.04
CA TYR A 778 6.64 -18.39 13.41
C TYR A 778 7.76 -18.51 14.46
N GLN A 779 8.71 -19.42 14.25
CA GLN A 779 9.91 -19.49 15.08
C GLN A 779 10.74 -18.21 14.97
N LEU A 780 10.96 -17.71 13.74
CA LEU A 780 11.70 -16.48 13.47
C LEU A 780 10.99 -15.23 14.00
N LYS A 781 9.66 -15.14 13.88
CA LYS A 781 8.88 -14.06 14.53
C LYS A 781 9.08 -14.03 16.04
N SER A 782 9.08 -15.20 16.66
CA SER A 782 9.24 -15.32 18.11
C SER A 782 10.67 -14.99 18.57
N LEU A 783 11.68 -15.37 17.77
CA LEU A 783 13.08 -15.02 18.02
C LEU A 783 13.41 -13.57 17.62
N ALA A 784 12.64 -12.96 16.72
CA ALA A 784 12.71 -11.54 16.40
C ALA A 784 12.36 -10.66 17.61
N GLU A 785 11.62 -11.19 18.58
CA GLU A 785 11.33 -10.48 19.83
C GLU A 785 12.45 -10.60 20.86
N SER A 786 13.40 -11.52 20.67
CA SER A 786 14.42 -11.86 21.67
C SER A 786 15.13 -10.64 22.26
N SER A 787 15.36 -10.69 23.58
CA SER A 787 16.17 -9.72 24.32
C SER A 787 17.62 -9.70 23.85
N PHE A 788 18.11 -10.77 23.22
CA PHE A 788 19.40 -10.80 22.56
C PHE A 788 19.28 -10.15 21.17
N ASP A 789 19.56 -8.84 21.11
CA ASP A 789 19.27 -7.99 19.94
C ASP A 789 19.95 -8.44 18.64
N PRO A 790 21.20 -8.93 18.62
CA PRO A 790 21.79 -9.50 17.41
C PRO A 790 21.01 -10.67 16.81
N LEU A 791 20.44 -11.55 17.65
CA LEU A 791 19.56 -12.63 17.17
C LEU A 791 18.25 -12.05 16.64
N SER A 792 17.64 -11.14 17.40
CA SER A 792 16.39 -10.49 16.99
C SER A 792 16.52 -9.82 15.61
N ARG A 793 17.56 -9.01 15.41
CA ARG A 793 17.84 -8.32 14.14
C ARG A 793 18.16 -9.28 12.99
N THR A 794 18.80 -10.41 13.29
CA THR A 794 19.05 -11.48 12.33
C THR A 794 17.73 -12.09 11.85
N CYS A 795 16.85 -12.47 12.77
CA CYS A 795 15.54 -13.05 12.45
C CYS A 795 14.62 -12.06 11.72
N ARG A 796 14.64 -10.77 12.09
CA ARG A 796 13.89 -9.72 11.36
C ARG A 796 14.28 -9.62 9.89
N PHE A 797 15.56 -9.77 9.57
CA PHE A 797 16.02 -9.80 8.18
C PHE A 797 15.62 -11.11 7.47
N MET A 798 15.81 -12.27 8.10
CA MET A 798 15.41 -13.58 7.54
C MET A 798 13.93 -13.66 7.19
N LEU A 799 13.05 -13.02 7.98
CA LEU A 799 11.61 -12.94 7.69
C LEU A 799 11.30 -12.30 6.31
N THR A 800 12.19 -11.46 5.77
CA THR A 800 12.03 -10.88 4.43
C THR A 800 12.26 -11.91 3.31
N GLU A 801 13.12 -12.90 3.55
CA GLU A 801 13.42 -13.99 2.63
C GLU A 801 12.36 -15.10 2.72
N GLU A 802 11.96 -15.47 3.95
CA GLU A 802 10.94 -16.50 4.24
C GLU A 802 9.61 -16.25 3.51
N ALA A 803 9.26 -14.98 3.27
CA ALA A 803 8.08 -14.60 2.50
C ALA A 803 8.09 -15.16 1.07
N HIS A 804 9.27 -15.31 0.45
CA HIS A 804 9.40 -15.92 -0.87
C HIS A 804 9.17 -17.43 -0.85
N HIS A 805 9.69 -18.12 0.16
CA HIS A 805 9.52 -19.56 0.32
C HIS A 805 8.02 -19.93 0.40
N MET A 806 7.30 -19.27 1.29
CA MET A 806 5.84 -19.45 1.42
C MET A 806 5.07 -19.12 0.14
N PHE A 807 5.52 -18.11 -0.61
CA PHE A 807 4.94 -17.79 -1.92
C PHE A 807 5.11 -18.93 -2.93
N VAL A 808 6.26 -19.60 -2.94
CA VAL A 808 6.52 -20.77 -3.80
C VAL A 808 5.57 -21.91 -3.43
N GLY A 809 5.42 -22.22 -2.13
CA GLY A 809 4.48 -23.24 -1.66
C GLY A 809 3.03 -22.91 -2.00
N GLU A 810 2.60 -21.69 -1.67
CA GLU A 810 1.21 -21.26 -1.88
C GLU A 810 0.80 -21.31 -3.36
N THR A 811 1.64 -20.75 -4.22
CA THR A 811 1.36 -20.70 -5.66
C THR A 811 1.58 -22.04 -6.33
N GLY A 812 2.54 -22.85 -5.87
CA GLY A 812 2.75 -24.22 -6.32
C GLY A 812 1.51 -25.08 -6.14
N VAL A 813 0.98 -25.15 -4.91
CA VAL A 813 -0.28 -25.87 -4.64
C VAL A 813 -1.45 -25.28 -5.45
N GLY A 814 -1.57 -23.95 -5.49
CA GLY A 814 -2.63 -23.29 -6.28
C GLY A 814 -2.58 -23.64 -7.78
N ARG A 815 -1.39 -23.78 -8.36
CA ARG A 815 -1.19 -24.19 -9.75
C ARG A 815 -1.48 -25.67 -10.00
N VAL A 816 -1.21 -26.53 -9.02
CA VAL A 816 -1.64 -27.94 -9.07
C VAL A 816 -3.16 -28.01 -9.08
N ILE A 817 -3.84 -27.33 -8.14
CA ILE A 817 -5.30 -27.26 -8.09
C ILE A 817 -5.87 -26.75 -9.40
N LYS A 818 -5.32 -25.65 -9.94
CA LYS A 818 -5.74 -25.10 -11.22
C LYS A 818 -5.66 -26.14 -12.34
N ARG A 819 -4.54 -26.88 -12.44
CA ARG A 819 -4.40 -27.91 -13.47
C ARG A 819 -5.35 -29.08 -13.27
N THR A 820 -5.60 -29.48 -12.03
CA THR A 820 -6.58 -30.52 -11.71
C THR A 820 -7.99 -30.10 -12.12
N LEU A 821 -8.38 -28.87 -11.85
CA LEU A 821 -9.69 -28.32 -12.27
C LEU A 821 -9.80 -28.23 -13.80
N GLU A 822 -8.71 -27.87 -14.50
CA GLU A 822 -8.66 -27.92 -15.97
C GLU A 822 -8.87 -29.34 -16.49
N LEU A 823 -8.20 -30.34 -15.92
CA LEU A 823 -8.39 -31.75 -16.28
C LEU A 823 -9.81 -32.25 -16.00
N MET A 824 -10.38 -31.92 -14.84
CA MET A 824 -11.77 -32.27 -14.49
C MET A 824 -12.75 -31.70 -15.51
N LYS A 825 -12.52 -30.46 -15.94
CA LYS A 825 -13.31 -29.80 -16.99
C LYS A 825 -13.11 -30.44 -18.36
N GLU A 826 -11.87 -30.73 -18.75
CA GLU A 826 -11.53 -31.37 -20.03
C GLU A 826 -12.16 -32.76 -20.16
N LEU A 827 -12.18 -33.54 -19.07
CA LEU A 827 -12.71 -34.90 -19.03
C LEU A 827 -14.21 -34.97 -18.70
N GLY A 828 -14.79 -33.88 -18.17
CA GLY A 828 -16.18 -33.84 -17.72
C GLY A 828 -16.46 -34.74 -16.51
N THR A 829 -15.48 -34.94 -15.63
CA THR A 829 -15.59 -35.83 -14.46
C THR A 829 -14.70 -35.37 -13.31
N ASP A 830 -15.11 -35.69 -12.08
CA ASP A 830 -14.32 -35.58 -10.84
C ASP A 830 -13.82 -36.94 -10.33
N ASP A 831 -13.99 -38.02 -11.11
CA ASP A 831 -13.50 -39.36 -10.79
C ASP A 831 -11.97 -39.37 -10.64
N THR A 832 -11.48 -39.69 -9.45
CA THR A 832 -10.05 -39.65 -9.12
C THR A 832 -9.24 -40.56 -10.03
N ALA A 833 -9.76 -41.74 -10.40
CA ALA A 833 -9.08 -42.66 -11.29
C ALA A 833 -8.93 -42.10 -12.72
N ALA A 834 -9.94 -41.39 -13.23
CA ALA A 834 -9.88 -40.69 -14.51
C ALA A 834 -8.84 -39.56 -14.49
N ILE A 835 -8.83 -38.71 -13.45
CA ILE A 835 -7.84 -37.63 -13.32
C ILE A 835 -6.42 -38.20 -13.25
N ARG A 836 -6.20 -39.27 -12.47
CA ARG A 836 -4.89 -39.94 -12.39
C ARG A 836 -4.44 -40.52 -13.73
N ARG A 837 -5.35 -41.19 -14.47
CA ARG A 837 -5.04 -41.70 -15.83
C ARG A 837 -4.68 -40.59 -16.82
N ALA A 838 -5.22 -39.39 -16.65
CA ALA A 838 -4.87 -38.22 -17.44
C ALA A 838 -3.60 -37.50 -16.98
N GLY A 839 -2.89 -38.04 -15.99
CA GLY A 839 -1.64 -37.48 -15.48
C GLY A 839 -1.81 -36.29 -14.53
N GLY A 840 -2.96 -36.18 -13.86
CA GLY A 840 -3.23 -35.15 -12.86
C GLY A 840 -3.03 -35.60 -11.41
N VAL A 841 -3.04 -34.63 -10.49
CA VAL A 841 -3.13 -34.84 -9.04
C VAL A 841 -4.57 -34.58 -8.61
N ASP A 842 -5.34 -35.61 -8.26
CA ASP A 842 -6.72 -35.41 -7.82
C ASP A 842 -6.82 -34.67 -6.47
N LEU A 843 -7.94 -33.97 -6.24
CA LEU A 843 -8.13 -33.16 -5.02
C LEU A 843 -8.07 -33.98 -3.71
N PRO A 844 -8.63 -35.22 -3.63
CA PRO A 844 -8.44 -36.08 -2.47
C PRO A 844 -6.98 -36.44 -2.20
N LEU A 845 -6.20 -36.74 -3.25
CA LEU A 845 -4.76 -36.98 -3.11
C LEU A 845 -4.02 -35.74 -2.56
N LEU A 846 -4.35 -34.55 -3.06
CA LEU A 846 -3.79 -33.30 -2.54
C LEU A 846 -4.14 -33.09 -1.05
N GLN A 847 -5.37 -33.39 -0.65
CA GLN A 847 -5.78 -33.34 0.77
C GLN A 847 -4.92 -34.26 1.65
N LYS A 848 -4.56 -35.46 1.17
CA LYS A 848 -3.66 -36.36 1.92
C LYS A 848 -2.28 -35.77 2.13
N TYR A 849 -1.72 -35.10 1.11
CA TYR A 849 -0.43 -34.41 1.22
C TYR A 849 -0.50 -33.22 2.18
N ILE A 850 -1.59 -32.45 2.16
CA ILE A 850 -1.86 -31.39 3.14
C ILE A 850 -1.91 -31.95 4.56
N ASN A 851 -2.65 -33.04 4.78
CA ASN A 851 -2.74 -33.69 6.08
C ASN A 851 -1.36 -34.13 6.58
N PHE A 852 -0.57 -34.77 5.72
CA PHE A 852 0.77 -35.27 6.08
C PHE A 852 1.71 -34.13 6.48
N TRP A 853 1.87 -33.12 5.62
CA TRP A 853 2.82 -32.04 5.87
C TRP A 853 2.35 -31.11 6.98
N CYS A 854 1.07 -30.74 7.02
CA CYS A 854 0.54 -29.94 8.11
C CYS A 854 0.75 -30.63 9.46
N SER A 855 0.41 -31.91 9.59
CA SER A 855 0.56 -32.62 10.87
C SER A 855 2.03 -32.81 11.27
N SER A 856 2.93 -33.01 10.30
CA SER A 856 4.37 -33.08 10.57
C SER A 856 4.91 -31.75 11.10
N SER A 857 4.46 -30.62 10.54
CA SER A 857 4.87 -29.30 11.01
C SER A 857 4.32 -28.97 12.41
N LEU A 858 3.17 -29.52 12.82
CA LEU A 858 2.62 -29.31 14.18
C LEU A 858 3.53 -29.82 15.30
N ASP A 859 4.31 -30.87 15.03
CA ASP A 859 5.26 -31.42 16.00
C ASP A 859 6.48 -30.51 16.23
N LEU A 860 6.81 -29.61 15.28
CA LEU A 860 7.94 -28.68 15.39
C LEU A 860 7.76 -27.65 16.52
N PHE A 861 6.52 -27.35 16.89
CA PHE A 861 6.21 -26.47 18.01
C PHE A 861 6.49 -27.09 19.38
N GLY A 862 6.78 -28.40 19.47
CA GLY A 862 7.07 -29.09 20.72
C GLY A 862 5.81 -29.50 21.52
N ALA A 863 5.98 -29.96 22.75
CA ALA A 863 4.84 -30.37 23.59
C ALA A 863 3.94 -29.16 23.93
N GLU A 864 2.63 -29.40 24.02
CA GLU A 864 1.61 -28.40 24.37
C GLU A 864 1.91 -27.74 25.72
N ILE A 865 2.36 -28.53 26.70
CA ILE A 865 2.72 -28.10 28.04
C ILE A 865 4.25 -28.20 28.21
N SER A 866 4.94 -27.08 28.39
CA SER A 866 6.40 -27.03 28.41
C SER A 866 6.94 -26.00 29.40
N SER A 867 7.73 -26.46 30.37
CA SER A 867 8.47 -25.57 31.27
C SER A 867 9.63 -24.86 30.56
N ASN A 868 10.14 -25.43 29.45
CA ASN A 868 11.18 -24.79 28.65
C ASN A 868 10.65 -23.56 27.90
N SER A 869 9.44 -23.63 27.32
CA SER A 869 8.83 -22.47 26.66
C SER A 869 8.49 -21.39 27.68
N ALA A 870 7.96 -21.77 28.84
CA ALA A 870 7.73 -20.87 29.96
C ALA A 870 9.00 -20.13 30.38
N ALA A 871 10.10 -20.87 30.61
CA ALA A 871 11.38 -20.29 31.00
C ALA A 871 11.98 -19.39 29.90
N ASN A 872 11.86 -19.76 28.63
CA ASN A 872 12.35 -18.93 27.53
C ASN A 872 11.60 -17.60 27.44
N PHE A 873 10.28 -17.61 27.65
CA PHE A 873 9.47 -16.40 27.65
C PHE A 873 9.77 -15.52 28.87
N ALA A 874 9.71 -16.11 30.07
CA ALA A 874 9.95 -15.38 31.31
C ALA A 874 11.33 -14.70 31.34
N ASN A 875 12.36 -15.36 30.78
CA ASN A 875 13.71 -14.81 30.70
C ASN A 875 13.96 -13.95 29.45
N GLY A 876 12.93 -13.55 28.69
CA GLY A 876 13.10 -12.65 27.55
C GLY A 876 13.81 -13.27 26.33
N LEU A 877 13.95 -14.60 26.25
CA LEU A 877 14.74 -15.27 25.20
C LEU A 877 13.96 -15.48 23.90
N LYS A 878 12.66 -15.78 23.99
CA LYS A 878 11.77 -16.04 22.86
C LYS A 878 10.35 -15.59 23.23
N GLY A 879 9.83 -14.60 22.50
CA GLY A 879 8.50 -14.03 22.73
C GLY A 879 7.41 -14.83 22.03
N ARG A 880 6.16 -14.38 22.10
CA ARG A 880 5.12 -14.83 21.15
C ARG A 880 5.38 -14.18 19.78
N PRO A 881 4.89 -14.77 18.68
CA PRO A 881 4.99 -14.12 17.38
C PRO A 881 4.26 -12.77 17.42
N ASP A 882 4.95 -11.70 16.98
CA ASP A 882 4.41 -10.33 16.99
C ASP A 882 4.02 -9.86 18.41
N GLU A 883 4.90 -10.08 19.40
CA GLU A 883 4.65 -9.90 20.85
C GLU A 883 4.03 -8.53 21.21
N ALA A 884 4.41 -7.46 20.52
CA ALA A 884 3.89 -6.11 20.75
C ALA A 884 2.38 -5.95 20.48
N THR A 885 1.74 -6.93 19.83
CA THR A 885 0.29 -6.93 19.55
C THR A 885 -0.56 -7.44 20.72
N TYR A 886 0.07 -8.10 21.70
CA TYR A 886 -0.60 -8.58 22.90
C TYR A 886 -0.67 -7.48 23.97
N ALA A 887 -1.63 -7.56 24.88
CA ALA A 887 -1.72 -6.59 25.99
C ALA A 887 -0.97 -7.08 27.25
N ASP A 888 -0.58 -8.34 27.29
CA ASP A 888 -0.18 -9.08 28.49
C ASP A 888 1.22 -9.70 28.36
N HIS A 889 2.27 -8.94 28.65
CA HIS A 889 3.62 -9.34 28.28
C HIS A 889 4.38 -10.19 29.33
N VAL A 890 3.74 -10.57 30.44
CA VAL A 890 4.39 -11.28 31.56
C VAL A 890 3.70 -12.62 31.92
N LEU A 891 2.40 -12.74 31.67
CA LEU A 891 1.61 -14.00 31.71
C LEU A 891 1.57 -14.80 33.04
N ARG A 892 2.08 -14.28 34.15
CA ARG A 892 2.20 -15.00 35.45
C ARG A 892 0.88 -15.57 36.00
N GLU A 893 -0.22 -14.84 35.85
CA GLU A 893 -1.52 -15.22 36.43
C GLU A 893 -2.49 -15.80 35.39
N GLN A 894 -2.09 -15.85 34.12
CA GLN A 894 -2.96 -16.31 33.05
C GLN A 894 -2.99 -17.83 32.94
N GLN A 895 -4.14 -18.34 32.53
CA GLN A 895 -4.40 -19.76 32.29
C GLN A 895 -4.93 -19.94 30.87
N MET A 896 -4.58 -21.07 30.25
CA MET A 896 -5.13 -21.54 29.00
C MET A 896 -5.88 -22.85 29.25
N LYS A 897 -7.09 -22.96 28.71
CA LYS A 897 -7.82 -24.23 28.67
C LYS A 897 -7.26 -25.07 27.53
N LEU A 898 -6.71 -26.22 27.88
CA LEU A 898 -6.07 -27.12 26.94
C LEU A 898 -6.84 -28.45 26.88
N GLU A 899 -7.16 -28.88 25.67
CA GLU A 899 -7.78 -30.18 25.45
C GLU A 899 -6.70 -31.28 25.52
N THR A 900 -6.84 -32.20 26.48
CA THR A 900 -5.99 -33.38 26.61
C THR A 900 -6.81 -34.66 26.41
N PRO A 901 -6.16 -35.82 26.20
CA PRO A 901 -6.86 -37.11 26.13
C PRO A 901 -7.70 -37.43 27.38
N GLU A 902 -7.35 -36.86 28.53
CA GLU A 902 -8.06 -37.00 29.81
C GLU A 902 -9.19 -35.97 30.01
N GLY A 903 -9.35 -35.01 29.10
CA GLY A 903 -10.34 -33.94 29.15
C GLY A 903 -9.71 -32.54 29.10
N VAL A 904 -10.54 -31.51 29.28
CA VAL A 904 -10.05 -30.12 29.30
C VAL A 904 -9.38 -29.83 30.64
N GLN A 905 -8.14 -29.34 30.60
CA GLN A 905 -7.36 -28.94 31.77
C GLN A 905 -7.02 -27.45 31.71
N ASP A 906 -7.05 -26.78 32.88
CA ASP A 906 -6.52 -25.42 33.00
C ASP A 906 -4.99 -25.50 33.23
N VAL A 907 -4.22 -24.90 32.32
CA VAL A 907 -2.76 -24.91 32.33
C VAL A 907 -2.26 -23.46 32.41
N PRO A 908 -1.21 -23.14 33.19
CA PRO A 908 -0.63 -21.80 33.18
C PRO A 908 -0.21 -21.39 31.76
N MET A 909 -0.57 -20.18 31.34
CA MET A 909 -0.36 -19.69 29.96
C MET A 909 1.12 -19.77 29.55
N LEU A 910 2.05 -19.45 30.47
CA LEU A 910 3.49 -19.59 30.25
C LEU A 910 3.88 -21.01 29.81
N ASN A 911 3.26 -22.03 30.39
CA ASN A 911 3.52 -23.43 30.04
C ASN A 911 2.85 -23.82 28.72
N ALA A 912 1.82 -23.11 28.27
CA ALA A 912 1.07 -23.40 27.06
C ALA A 912 1.54 -22.60 25.82
N LEU A 913 2.63 -21.84 25.91
CA LEU A 913 3.08 -20.96 24.80
C LEU A 913 3.35 -21.67 23.47
N ASN A 914 3.79 -22.93 23.51
CA ASN A 914 3.95 -23.72 22.29
C ASN A 914 2.61 -23.93 21.57
N GLU A 915 1.53 -24.13 22.34
CA GLU A 915 0.17 -24.26 21.82
C GLU A 915 -0.33 -22.92 21.24
N VAL A 916 -0.09 -21.80 21.93
CA VAL A 916 -0.43 -20.45 21.42
C VAL A 916 0.22 -20.19 20.06
N MET A 917 1.50 -20.57 19.89
CA MET A 917 2.17 -20.44 18.60
C MET A 917 1.60 -21.38 17.54
N ARG A 918 1.27 -22.62 17.90
CA ARG A 918 0.67 -23.62 17.01
C ARG A 918 -0.70 -23.18 16.49
N GLU A 919 -1.55 -22.62 17.35
CA GLU A 919 -2.84 -22.06 16.97
C GLU A 919 -2.68 -20.90 15.99
N SER A 920 -1.76 -19.97 16.30
CA SER A 920 -1.47 -18.83 15.44
C SER A 920 -0.96 -19.26 14.06
N TYR A 921 -0.10 -20.28 14.02
CA TYR A 921 0.38 -20.91 12.78
C TYR A 921 -0.77 -21.52 11.96
N LEU A 922 -1.67 -22.27 12.60
CA LEU A 922 -2.81 -22.88 11.92
C LEU A 922 -3.78 -21.84 11.34
N GLN A 923 -3.98 -20.72 12.04
CA GLN A 923 -4.79 -19.60 11.54
C GLN A 923 -4.22 -19.01 10.25
N ASP A 924 -2.89 -18.87 10.15
CA ASP A 924 -2.21 -18.39 8.94
C ASP A 924 -2.24 -19.44 7.81
N CYS A 925 -2.05 -20.71 8.13
CA CYS A 925 -2.25 -21.82 7.19
C CYS A 925 -3.67 -21.86 6.60
N ALA A 926 -4.69 -21.46 7.36
CA ALA A 926 -6.07 -21.45 6.90
C ALA A 926 -6.34 -20.40 5.81
N ILE A 927 -5.48 -19.39 5.66
CA ILE A 927 -5.63 -18.34 4.65
C ILE A 927 -5.49 -18.93 3.23
N GLY A 928 -4.48 -19.77 2.98
CA GLY A 928 -4.34 -20.46 1.69
C GLY A 928 -5.45 -21.47 1.44
N MET A 929 -5.94 -22.18 2.48
CA MET A 929 -7.11 -23.05 2.34
C MET A 929 -8.32 -22.28 1.80
N LYS A 930 -8.61 -21.09 2.37
CA LYS A 930 -9.71 -20.22 1.90
C LYS A 930 -9.52 -19.83 0.43
N ARG A 931 -8.30 -19.46 0.03
CA ARG A 931 -7.97 -19.07 -1.37
C ARG A 931 -8.15 -20.24 -2.34
N TRP A 932 -7.63 -21.41 -2.01
CA TRP A 932 -7.71 -22.61 -2.83
C TRP A 932 -9.14 -23.13 -2.95
N ASN A 933 -9.89 -23.15 -1.85
CA ASN A 933 -11.31 -23.54 -1.86
C ASN A 933 -12.17 -22.60 -2.69
N ARG A 934 -11.89 -21.29 -2.68
CA ARG A 934 -12.56 -20.34 -3.57
C ARG A 934 -12.31 -20.66 -5.05
N ALA A 935 -11.13 -21.16 -5.41
CA ALA A 935 -10.84 -21.57 -6.78
C ALA A 935 -11.63 -22.83 -7.19
N ILE A 936 -11.70 -23.83 -6.30
CA ILE A 936 -12.48 -25.06 -6.50
C ILE A 936 -13.98 -24.74 -6.61
N GLU A 937 -14.49 -23.90 -5.72
CA GLU A 937 -15.88 -23.42 -5.72
C GLU A 937 -16.23 -22.65 -7.00
N LYS A 938 -15.35 -21.73 -7.43
CA LYS A 938 -15.53 -20.98 -8.68
C LYS A 938 -15.54 -21.87 -9.92
N ALA A 939 -14.88 -23.03 -9.86
CA ALA A 939 -14.92 -24.04 -10.92
C ALA A 939 -16.19 -24.91 -10.88
N GLY A 940 -17.06 -24.73 -9.88
CA GLY A 940 -18.34 -25.44 -9.76
C GLY A 940 -18.25 -26.79 -9.06
N HIS A 941 -17.25 -26.99 -8.19
CA HIS A 941 -17.07 -28.25 -7.46
C HIS A 941 -17.29 -28.06 -5.95
N ASP A 942 -17.93 -29.05 -5.32
CA ASP A 942 -18.29 -29.04 -3.89
C ASP A 942 -17.16 -29.50 -2.97
N PHE A 943 -16.10 -30.10 -3.52
CA PHE A 943 -14.94 -30.52 -2.73
C PHE A 943 -14.32 -29.32 -1.99
N ARG A 944 -13.91 -29.53 -0.75
CA ARG A 944 -13.21 -28.53 0.07
C ARG A 944 -11.98 -29.15 0.71
N LEU A 945 -10.86 -28.45 0.57
CA LEU A 945 -9.65 -28.71 1.30
C LEU A 945 -9.79 -28.21 2.74
N SER A 946 -9.25 -28.93 3.71
CA SER A 946 -9.25 -28.57 5.12
C SER A 946 -7.89 -28.81 5.76
N LEU A 947 -7.60 -28.11 6.86
CA LEU A 947 -6.50 -28.50 7.73
C LEU A 947 -6.96 -29.68 8.60
N PRO A 948 -6.09 -30.66 8.91
CA PRO A 948 -6.41 -31.68 9.89
C PRO A 948 -6.53 -31.07 11.28
N SER A 949 -7.21 -31.76 12.19
CA SER A 949 -7.20 -31.48 13.62
C SER A 949 -5.78 -31.37 14.14
N ILE A 950 -5.57 -30.51 15.12
CA ILE A 950 -4.26 -30.28 15.74
C ILE A 950 -3.72 -31.54 16.45
N HIS A 951 -4.61 -32.49 16.75
CA HIS A 951 -4.34 -33.75 17.45
C HIS A 951 -4.05 -34.90 16.48
N PHE A 952 -4.26 -34.69 15.17
CA PHE A 952 -4.05 -35.70 14.13
C PHE A 952 -2.57 -36.01 13.93
N ARG A 953 -2.20 -37.30 13.90
CA ARG A 953 -0.83 -37.80 13.60
C ARG A 953 0.26 -36.99 14.32
N ARG A 954 0.16 -36.94 15.66
CA ARG A 954 1.15 -36.29 16.53
C ARG A 954 2.18 -37.30 17.03
N SER A 955 3.45 -36.90 17.02
CA SER A 955 4.57 -37.64 17.62
C SER A 955 5.15 -36.95 18.84
N ILE A 956 4.82 -35.67 19.04
CA ILE A 956 5.22 -34.87 20.19
C ILE A 956 3.98 -34.40 20.95
N GLY A 957 4.07 -34.34 22.28
CA GLY A 957 3.02 -33.77 23.12
C GLY A 957 2.06 -34.79 23.72
N VAL A 958 1.00 -34.30 24.37
CA VAL A 958 0.03 -35.12 25.11
C VAL A 958 -0.81 -36.02 24.20
N TRP A 959 -0.89 -35.67 22.91
CA TRP A 959 -1.58 -36.45 21.88
C TRP A 959 -0.67 -37.44 21.14
N SER A 960 0.60 -37.56 21.55
CA SER A 960 1.59 -38.39 20.88
C SER A 960 1.16 -39.85 20.80
N GLY A 961 1.19 -40.41 19.58
CA GLY A 961 0.89 -41.82 19.33
C GLY A 961 -0.59 -42.20 19.42
N LEU A 962 -1.50 -41.26 19.70
CA LEU A 962 -2.92 -41.55 19.80
C LEU A 962 -3.60 -41.65 18.42
N PRO A 963 -4.56 -42.60 18.26
CA PRO A 963 -5.32 -42.80 17.03
C PRO A 963 -6.44 -41.76 16.85
N VAL A 964 -6.07 -40.54 16.47
CA VAL A 964 -7.02 -39.43 16.21
C VAL A 964 -7.20 -39.22 14.70
N THR A 965 -8.44 -39.08 14.21
CA THR A 965 -8.74 -38.81 12.80
C THR A 965 -8.48 -37.33 12.43
N PRO A 966 -8.42 -36.96 11.13
CA PRO A 966 -8.29 -35.55 10.71
C PRO A 966 -9.40 -34.64 11.24
N GLU A 967 -10.56 -35.18 11.60
CA GLU A 967 -11.67 -34.42 12.18
C GLU A 967 -11.55 -34.25 13.70
N GLY A 968 -10.51 -34.81 14.33
CA GLY A 968 -10.27 -34.73 15.77
C GLY A 968 -10.93 -35.85 16.59
N LYS A 969 -11.44 -36.90 15.96
CA LYS A 969 -12.08 -38.02 16.67
C LYS A 969 -11.07 -39.09 17.04
N GLN A 970 -11.00 -39.47 18.31
CA GLN A 970 -10.23 -40.64 18.73
C GLN A 970 -10.98 -41.94 18.40
N ILE A 971 -10.29 -42.91 17.80
CA ILE A 971 -10.84 -44.21 17.36
C ILE A 971 -9.95 -45.37 17.83
N PRO A 972 -10.40 -46.64 17.78
CA PRO A 972 -9.53 -47.77 18.12
C PRO A 972 -8.27 -47.84 17.23
N GLN A 973 -7.13 -48.23 17.81
CA GLN A 973 -5.84 -48.29 17.11
C GLN A 973 -5.86 -49.17 15.86
N GLU A 974 -6.54 -50.32 15.92
CA GLU A 974 -6.70 -51.23 14.77
C GLU A 974 -7.49 -50.58 13.63
N GLU A 975 -8.52 -49.80 13.96
CA GLU A 975 -9.29 -49.05 12.96
C GLU A 975 -8.44 -47.95 12.33
N TYR A 976 -7.72 -47.18 13.15
CA TYR A 976 -6.80 -46.14 12.68
C TYR A 976 -5.73 -46.70 11.74
N ALA A 977 -5.10 -47.83 12.12
CA ALA A 977 -4.09 -48.50 11.29
C ALA A 977 -4.66 -48.93 9.93
N ARG A 978 -5.88 -49.47 9.89
CA ARG A 978 -6.55 -49.89 8.65
C ARG A 978 -6.92 -48.71 7.75
N ARG A 979 -7.29 -47.57 8.34
CA ARG A 979 -7.82 -46.39 7.62
C ARG A 979 -6.78 -45.30 7.37
N LYS A 980 -5.56 -45.43 7.88
CA LYS A 980 -4.48 -44.44 7.76
C LYS A 980 -4.26 -43.97 6.32
N ASP A 981 -4.30 -44.90 5.37
CA ASP A 981 -4.11 -44.64 3.94
C ASP A 981 -5.28 -43.85 3.30
N GLU A 982 -6.41 -43.67 3.99
CA GLU A 982 -7.48 -42.75 3.59
C GLU A 982 -7.07 -41.28 3.82
N TRP A 983 -6.21 -41.01 4.82
CA TRP A 983 -5.92 -39.65 5.28
C TRP A 983 -4.53 -39.13 4.94
N VAL A 984 -3.54 -40.02 4.79
CA VAL A 984 -2.17 -39.67 4.39
C VAL A 984 -1.75 -40.46 3.15
N PRO A 985 -0.76 -39.99 2.36
CA PRO A 985 -0.41 -40.63 1.09
C PRO A 985 0.09 -42.06 1.31
N SER A 986 -0.65 -43.02 0.75
CA SER A 986 -0.25 -44.43 0.67
C SER A 986 0.94 -44.63 -0.27
N GLU A 987 1.53 -45.83 -0.28
CA GLU A 987 2.62 -46.13 -1.23
C GLU A 987 2.13 -46.05 -2.69
N ALA A 988 0.88 -46.44 -2.96
CA ALA A 988 0.27 -46.31 -4.29
C ALA A 988 0.07 -44.83 -4.69
N ASP A 989 -0.34 -43.99 -3.75
CA ASP A 989 -0.46 -42.54 -3.96
C ASP A 989 0.92 -41.91 -4.27
N ARG A 990 1.95 -42.27 -3.50
CA ARG A 990 3.33 -41.81 -3.74
C ARG A 990 3.88 -42.32 -5.07
N ALA A 991 3.60 -43.57 -5.44
CA ALA A 991 3.97 -44.12 -6.73
C ALA A 991 3.31 -43.36 -7.89
N HIS A 992 2.03 -43.00 -7.75
CA HIS A 992 1.34 -42.15 -8.72
C HIS A 992 2.02 -40.78 -8.86
N VAL A 993 2.23 -40.06 -7.76
CA VAL A 993 2.89 -38.74 -7.79
C VAL A 993 4.28 -38.85 -8.42
N ARG A 994 5.10 -39.84 -8.03
CA ARG A 994 6.42 -40.09 -8.63
C ARG A 994 6.35 -40.29 -10.15
N SER A 995 5.31 -40.96 -10.65
CA SER A 995 5.14 -41.16 -12.11
C SER A 995 4.96 -39.83 -12.88
N LEU A 996 4.43 -38.80 -12.22
CA LEU A 996 4.24 -37.45 -12.79
C LEU A 996 5.51 -36.61 -12.80
N MET A 997 6.53 -36.96 -11.99
CA MET A 997 7.76 -36.18 -11.79
C MET A 997 8.74 -36.33 -12.96
N GLN A 998 8.33 -35.84 -14.13
CA GLN A 998 9.13 -35.83 -15.36
C GLN A 998 9.79 -34.47 -15.56
N LYS A 999 11.08 -34.45 -15.90
CA LYS A 999 11.83 -33.22 -16.14
C LYS A 999 11.29 -32.46 -17.36
N VAL A 1000 10.93 -31.21 -17.15
CA VAL A 1000 10.59 -30.24 -18.20
C VAL A 1000 11.51 -29.04 -18.03
N ALA A 1001 12.48 -28.90 -18.92
CA ALA A 1001 13.51 -27.86 -18.87
C ALA A 1001 13.59 -27.01 -20.15
N GLU A 1002 12.59 -27.11 -21.02
CA GLU A 1002 12.44 -26.20 -22.16
C GLU A 1002 11.82 -24.87 -21.67
N PRO A 1003 12.38 -23.70 -22.04
CA PRO A 1003 11.82 -22.41 -21.66
C PRO A 1003 10.33 -22.27 -22.01
N GLY A 1004 9.53 -21.81 -21.05
CA GLY A 1004 8.08 -21.60 -21.21
C GLY A 1004 7.22 -22.87 -21.19
N LYS A 1005 7.81 -24.07 -21.17
CA LYS A 1005 7.06 -25.31 -20.99
C LYS A 1005 6.82 -25.63 -19.52
N MET A 1006 5.76 -26.39 -19.29
CA MET A 1006 5.32 -26.82 -17.97
C MET A 1006 4.95 -28.31 -18.01
N ALA A 1007 5.25 -29.05 -16.94
CA ALA A 1007 4.79 -30.43 -16.80
C ALA A 1007 3.26 -30.51 -16.77
N ALA A 1008 2.70 -31.60 -17.31
CA ALA A 1008 1.25 -31.73 -17.54
C ALA A 1008 0.39 -31.71 -16.26
N TRP A 1009 0.99 -31.94 -15.09
CA TRP A 1009 0.31 -32.02 -13.80
C TRP A 1009 0.24 -30.67 -13.04
N ILE A 1010 0.86 -29.60 -13.57
CA ILE A 1010 0.88 -28.27 -12.95
C ILE A 1010 0.65 -27.15 -13.97
N ALA A 1011 -0.17 -26.16 -13.60
CA ALA A 1011 -0.46 -25.03 -14.47
C ALA A 1011 0.74 -24.05 -14.54
N PRO A 1012 0.88 -23.25 -15.61
CA PRO A 1012 1.90 -22.19 -15.65
C PRO A 1012 1.62 -21.11 -14.58
N PRO A 1013 2.67 -20.43 -14.07
CA PRO A 1013 2.50 -19.30 -13.17
C PRO A 1013 1.85 -18.11 -13.90
N GLU A 1014 1.18 -17.22 -13.16
CA GLU A 1014 0.53 -16.04 -13.75
C GLU A 1014 1.52 -14.99 -14.29
N ARG A 1015 2.74 -14.96 -13.74
CA ARG A 1015 3.81 -14.03 -14.11
C ARG A 1015 5.18 -14.68 -13.90
N GLY A 1016 6.18 -14.18 -14.61
CA GLY A 1016 7.58 -14.54 -14.38
C GLY A 1016 8.21 -13.76 -13.22
N ILE A 1017 9.53 -13.82 -13.10
CA ILE A 1017 10.31 -13.32 -11.95
C ILE A 1017 11.09 -12.07 -12.36
N ASN A 1018 11.06 -11.03 -11.51
CA ASN A 1018 11.76 -9.75 -11.76
C ASN A 1018 11.45 -9.16 -13.15
N ASN A 1019 10.16 -9.15 -13.52
CA ASN A 1019 9.64 -8.69 -14.82
C ASN A 1019 10.16 -9.46 -16.04
N GLN A 1020 10.89 -10.56 -15.86
CA GLN A 1020 11.16 -11.49 -16.95
C GLN A 1020 9.88 -12.25 -17.29
N PRO A 1021 9.67 -12.63 -18.56
CA PRO A 1021 8.50 -13.40 -18.96
C PRO A 1021 8.59 -14.84 -18.45
N VAL A 1022 7.46 -15.57 -18.44
CA VAL A 1022 7.41 -16.97 -17.95
C VAL A 1022 8.31 -17.90 -18.78
N ASP A 1023 8.53 -17.58 -20.05
CA ASP A 1023 9.38 -18.30 -20.98
C ASP A 1023 10.85 -17.84 -20.98
N TYR A 1024 11.25 -17.00 -20.03
CA TYR A 1024 12.66 -16.66 -19.84
C TYR A 1024 13.49 -17.90 -19.46
N GLU A 1025 14.73 -17.95 -19.93
CA GLU A 1025 15.70 -18.99 -19.59
C GLU A 1025 16.24 -18.77 -18.16
N TYR A 1026 15.41 -19.10 -17.16
CA TYR A 1026 15.72 -18.85 -15.74
C TYR A 1026 16.92 -19.66 -15.22
N VAL A 1027 17.18 -20.81 -15.83
CA VAL A 1027 18.33 -21.66 -15.53
C VAL A 1027 18.95 -22.09 -16.85
N LYS A 1028 20.22 -21.76 -17.02
CA LYS A 1028 21.00 -22.24 -18.15
C LYS A 1028 21.70 -23.53 -17.76
N LEU A 1029 21.15 -24.65 -18.20
CA LEU A 1029 21.75 -25.97 -18.04
C LEU A 1029 22.95 -26.10 -18.99
N GLN A 1030 24.03 -26.72 -18.52
CA GLN A 1030 25.23 -26.98 -19.32
C GLN A 1030 25.04 -28.15 -20.28
#